data_AF-A0A7R6SUV2-F1
#
_entry.id   AF-A0A7R6SUV2-F1
#
_cell.length_a   1.000
_cell.length_b   1.000
_cell.length_c   1.000
_cell.angle_alpha   90.00
_cell.angle_beta   90.00
_cell.angle_gamma   90.00
#
_symmetry.space_group_name_H-M   'P 1'
#
loop_
_entity.id
_entity.type
_entity.pdbx_description
1 polymer ?
#
loop_
_entity_poly.entity_id
_entity_poly.type
_entity_poly.pdbx_seq_one_letter_code
_entity_poly.pdbx_strand_id
1 'polypeptide(L)'
;MAAEPSPALPFGNVGALQALGLLPVFDNTGRKISADTDIKWSGEGGERGEIGLFPEDHAAFLAGNTDLLPGILQSADQAPPASFSFGHAPNLYWLPYLMTGDKKYLGHMENYYRKFCDKMSKPYDNWVGWQQSGRYLAWTLRQLVQLAYLEKKGLTKNTYYLTALSNAKKYYLNNVITASNEKPYYEVWRVLAFNSVTYKSFGWTGWMESMVGQTLNYTVRLGFNDWLPIAQWQFEHLNRRVNLWSVKAVDNDHVFFYDRAKKGEITDYKSAKLWATTHGWEEVAEYSTSIMNKPTYKKWDKGTLFTADAKVDGRFFTYRNRAQYAYAWAALAAQNDIEGAAEIANLLREKIDERGDRWDYKNYQSGYPFSIKPSKNLTHKVWDPIRDNKGKVAKSSWSSLPISSKDNPHILKISNLDPSGEITDLLESRGFNSSKMYGYSHVKGTFTAWVGQAFDRHSKVVYYPWGGGHADSSINGIWKLDLNKLKFAVESMPSDPDLQGSEWSDKYKKLGGNGSFTTYMDRDGVISYVLPDGRPPSQHTYGGVAKVGDILFTTRNRKYAYNVKTKEYNVDGWKKNGSLFQTSIQNVVFPYKNKVFGILKSELQYSGWNKLESAESTDIVDIDAPPRGINFVGQHLIFQMTESKIMAMNFHKKSGKNVYAVFDMKTESWSDLVETYGLPAHNYTQEMQAGVYIPSWGTKGSVLREFSYGSLRGQWYLLDLATSQYTPFSFTGYEVQAGTFVGNKAFIADIGGIKALFYLAVNSKVSEVYVMRIE
;
A
#
# COMPACT_ATOMS: atom_id res chain seq x y z
N MET A 1 38.00 -0.30 -29.02
CA MET A 1 37.93 0.11 -27.60
C MET A 1 38.16 -1.12 -26.77
N ALA A 2 39.29 -1.20 -26.06
CA ALA A 2 39.51 -2.28 -25.09
C ALA A 2 38.44 -2.13 -23.99
N ALA A 3 37.65 -3.17 -23.75
CA ALA A 3 36.66 -3.16 -22.69
C ALA A 3 37.39 -2.91 -21.36
N GLU A 4 36.96 -1.89 -20.61
CA GLU A 4 37.45 -1.69 -19.25
C GLU A 4 37.30 -3.01 -18.47
N PRO A 5 38.33 -3.40 -17.67
CA PRO A 5 38.26 -4.62 -16.89
C PRO A 5 37.00 -4.58 -16.03
N SER A 6 36.12 -5.58 -16.21
CA SER A 6 34.88 -5.64 -15.43
C SER A 6 35.26 -5.65 -13.95
N PRO A 7 34.69 -4.77 -13.12
CA PRO A 7 35.03 -4.71 -11.71
C PRO A 7 34.85 -6.09 -11.09
N ALA A 8 35.85 -6.53 -10.32
CA ALA A 8 35.82 -7.80 -9.63
C ALA A 8 34.55 -7.89 -8.75
N LEU A 9 33.95 -9.08 -8.66
CA LEU A 9 32.79 -9.27 -7.79
C LEU A 9 33.17 -8.96 -6.33
N PRO A 10 32.35 -8.21 -5.59
CA PRO A 10 32.63 -7.86 -4.20
C PRO A 10 32.28 -9.04 -3.27
N PHE A 11 33.05 -10.13 -3.36
CA PHE A 11 32.83 -11.34 -2.57
C PHE A 11 32.77 -11.03 -1.06
N GLY A 12 31.86 -11.71 -0.36
CA GLY A 12 31.65 -11.53 1.09
C GLY A 12 30.94 -10.24 1.49
N ASN A 13 30.72 -9.29 0.57
CA ASN A 13 30.06 -8.02 0.87
C ASN A 13 28.58 -8.07 0.43
N VAL A 14 27.72 -8.47 1.36
CA VAL A 14 26.26 -8.59 1.13
C VAL A 14 25.66 -7.31 0.55
N GLY A 15 25.97 -6.14 1.12
CA GLY A 15 25.40 -4.87 0.67
C GLY A 15 25.82 -4.50 -0.76
N ALA A 16 27.09 -4.70 -1.12
CA ALA A 16 27.58 -4.45 -2.47
C ALA A 16 26.97 -5.44 -3.49
N LEU A 17 26.83 -6.71 -3.12
CA LEU A 17 26.19 -7.73 -3.94
C LEU A 17 24.68 -7.48 -4.13
N GLN A 18 24.00 -6.97 -3.11
CA GLN A 18 22.60 -6.51 -3.20
C GLN A 18 22.45 -5.29 -4.11
N ALA A 19 23.38 -4.33 -4.03
CA ALA A 19 23.41 -3.16 -4.92
C ALA A 19 23.62 -3.56 -6.40
N LEU A 20 24.34 -4.64 -6.66
CA LEU A 20 24.50 -5.24 -7.99
C LEU A 20 23.30 -6.10 -8.44
N GLY A 21 22.28 -6.28 -7.59
CA GLY A 21 21.13 -7.13 -7.88
C GLY A 21 21.40 -8.64 -7.82
N LEU A 22 22.58 -9.05 -7.34
CA LEU A 22 23.01 -10.46 -7.22
C LEU A 22 22.43 -11.18 -6.01
N LEU A 23 22.01 -10.40 -5.02
CA LEU A 23 21.32 -10.87 -3.84
C LEU A 23 20.05 -10.02 -3.65
N PRO A 24 18.90 -10.64 -3.38
CA PRO A 24 17.70 -9.90 -2.96
C PRO A 24 17.91 -9.28 -1.58
N VAL A 25 17.08 -8.30 -1.26
CA VAL A 25 17.04 -7.66 0.06
C VAL A 25 15.79 -8.16 0.76
N PHE A 26 15.96 -8.77 1.94
CA PHE A 26 14.86 -9.26 2.77
C PHE A 26 14.72 -8.37 4.01
N ASP A 27 13.48 -8.10 4.43
CA ASP A 27 13.20 -7.30 5.63
C ASP A 27 13.02 -8.23 6.84
N ASN A 28 13.48 -7.82 8.03
CA ASN A 28 13.28 -8.54 9.29
C ASN A 28 12.68 -7.65 10.40
N THR A 29 12.34 -6.39 10.10
CA THR A 29 11.92 -5.41 11.09
C THR A 29 10.70 -5.89 11.87
N GLY A 30 10.88 -6.06 13.19
CA GLY A 30 9.82 -6.46 14.12
C GLY A 30 9.52 -7.96 14.19
N ARG A 31 10.39 -8.84 13.68
CA ARG A 31 10.08 -10.28 13.58
C ARG A 31 11.22 -11.14 14.12
N LYS A 32 11.01 -11.80 15.27
CA LYS A 32 11.94 -12.77 15.86
C LYS A 32 11.52 -14.19 15.49
N ILE A 33 11.86 -14.61 14.29
CA ILE A 33 11.61 -15.96 13.82
C ILE A 33 12.93 -16.71 13.75
N SER A 34 13.00 -17.92 14.33
CA SER A 34 14.11 -18.84 14.09
C SER A 34 14.05 -19.33 12.64
N ALA A 35 15.14 -19.14 11.89
CA ALA A 35 15.27 -19.65 10.53
C ALA A 35 15.17 -21.19 10.53
N ASP A 36 14.61 -21.75 9.46
CA ASP A 36 14.68 -23.18 9.22
C ASP A 36 16.09 -23.54 8.73
N THR A 37 16.90 -24.09 9.63
CA THR A 37 18.28 -24.52 9.35
C THR A 37 18.38 -26.00 9.01
N ASP A 38 17.28 -26.76 9.02
CA ASP A 38 17.24 -28.20 8.72
C ASP A 38 16.88 -28.45 7.24
N ILE A 39 17.57 -27.73 6.34
CA ILE A 39 17.30 -27.80 4.91
C ILE A 39 17.84 -29.11 4.34
N LYS A 40 16.96 -29.94 3.79
CA LYS A 40 17.35 -31.26 3.28
C LYS A 40 17.98 -31.19 1.90
N TRP A 41 19.25 -31.56 1.87
CA TRP A 41 20.12 -31.63 0.68
C TRP A 41 19.61 -32.53 -0.44
N SER A 42 18.91 -33.61 -0.11
CA SER A 42 18.42 -34.61 -1.07
C SER A 42 17.15 -34.18 -1.82
N GLY A 43 16.48 -33.11 -1.38
CA GLY A 43 15.14 -32.73 -1.88
C GLY A 43 14.01 -33.65 -1.39
N GLU A 44 14.29 -34.58 -0.46
CA GLU A 44 13.32 -35.55 0.08
C GLU A 44 12.50 -35.01 1.27
N GLY A 45 12.73 -33.76 1.69
CA GLY A 45 12.07 -33.14 2.85
C GLY A 45 10.65 -32.64 2.63
N GLY A 46 10.17 -32.64 1.38
CA GLY A 46 8.92 -32.01 0.99
C GLY A 46 9.05 -30.49 0.84
N GLU A 47 7.92 -29.81 0.62
CA GLU A 47 7.84 -28.38 0.31
C GLU A 47 8.13 -27.45 1.51
N ARG A 48 9.32 -27.58 2.13
CA ARG A 48 9.75 -26.82 3.32
C ARG A 48 10.73 -25.69 2.97
N GLY A 49 11.57 -25.23 3.90
CA GLY A 49 12.45 -24.04 3.80
C GLY A 49 13.25 -23.90 2.49
N GLU A 50 13.45 -24.97 1.73
CA GLU A 50 14.13 -25.04 0.43
C GLU A 50 13.47 -24.31 -0.77
N ILE A 51 12.15 -24.09 -0.76
CA ILE A 51 11.45 -23.56 -1.95
C ILE A 51 11.58 -22.03 -2.08
N GLY A 52 12.08 -21.54 -3.21
CA GLY A 52 12.10 -20.11 -3.55
C GLY A 52 13.34 -19.72 -4.37
N LEU A 53 13.61 -18.42 -4.50
CA LEU A 53 14.89 -17.96 -5.06
C LEU A 53 16.07 -18.34 -4.17
N PHE A 54 15.86 -18.30 -2.85
CA PHE A 54 16.82 -18.67 -1.83
C PHE A 54 16.15 -19.57 -0.79
N PRO A 55 16.88 -20.54 -0.23
CA PRO A 55 16.44 -21.25 0.97
C PRO A 55 16.24 -20.31 2.15
N GLU A 56 15.47 -20.76 3.15
CA GLU A 56 15.05 -19.93 4.29
C GLU A 56 16.21 -19.40 5.14
N ASP A 57 17.20 -20.23 5.46
CA ASP A 57 18.41 -19.83 6.18
C ASP A 57 19.27 -18.82 5.42
N HIS A 58 19.40 -18.99 4.10
CA HIS A 58 20.07 -18.04 3.21
C HIS A 58 19.35 -16.69 3.23
N ALA A 59 18.02 -16.70 3.11
CA ALA A 59 17.22 -15.48 3.17
C ALA A 59 17.31 -14.81 4.54
N ALA A 60 17.30 -15.58 5.62
CA ALA A 60 17.48 -15.10 6.98
C ALA A 60 18.87 -14.45 7.19
N PHE A 61 19.93 -15.07 6.67
CA PHE A 61 21.28 -14.49 6.66
C PHE A 61 21.29 -13.15 5.93
N LEU A 62 20.69 -13.10 4.73
CA LEU A 62 20.58 -11.88 3.93
C LEU A 62 19.71 -10.80 4.56
N ALA A 63 18.79 -11.18 5.46
CA ALA A 63 18.00 -10.26 6.27
C ALA A 63 18.75 -9.73 7.50
N GLY A 64 19.97 -10.20 7.77
CA GLY A 64 20.82 -9.72 8.87
C GLY A 64 21.12 -10.73 9.97
N ASN A 65 20.67 -11.98 9.86
CA ASN A 65 21.04 -13.05 10.80
C ASN A 65 22.42 -13.62 10.45
N THR A 66 23.47 -12.83 10.66
CA THR A 66 24.83 -13.12 10.17
C THR A 66 25.44 -14.40 10.75
N ASP A 67 25.01 -14.82 11.94
CA ASP A 67 25.50 -16.03 12.63
C ASP A 67 25.14 -17.34 11.93
N LEU A 68 24.26 -17.30 10.92
CA LEU A 68 23.89 -18.47 10.11
C LEU A 68 24.96 -18.84 9.08
N LEU A 69 25.87 -17.92 8.71
CA LEU A 69 26.82 -18.14 7.63
C LEU A 69 27.70 -19.38 7.83
N PRO A 70 28.28 -19.68 9.01
CA PRO A 70 29.07 -20.89 9.20
C PRO A 70 28.30 -22.18 8.92
N GLY A 71 27.05 -22.28 9.36
CA GLY A 71 26.19 -23.45 9.12
C GLY A 71 25.79 -23.58 7.64
N ILE A 72 25.54 -22.45 6.98
CA ILE A 72 25.27 -22.39 5.53
C ILE A 72 26.50 -22.91 4.75
N LEU A 73 27.70 -22.44 5.08
CA LEU A 73 28.94 -22.87 4.41
C LEU A 73 29.27 -24.34 4.69
N GLN A 74 29.13 -24.77 5.94
CA GLN A 74 29.34 -26.17 6.33
C GLN A 74 28.40 -27.11 5.56
N SER A 75 27.14 -26.71 5.42
CA SER A 75 26.20 -27.43 4.57
C SER A 75 26.74 -27.42 3.14
N ALA A 76 26.97 -26.22 2.57
CA ALA A 76 27.34 -25.99 1.18
C ALA A 76 28.57 -26.76 0.69
N ASP A 77 29.46 -27.17 1.60
CA ASP A 77 30.69 -27.91 1.32
C ASP A 77 30.48 -29.34 0.81
N GLN A 78 29.27 -29.87 0.95
CA GLN A 78 28.91 -31.16 0.38
C GLN A 78 28.62 -31.03 -1.13
N ALA A 79 28.96 -32.06 -1.91
CA ALA A 79 28.63 -32.08 -3.32
C ALA A 79 27.12 -32.36 -3.54
N PRO A 80 26.54 -31.90 -4.67
CA PRO A 80 25.17 -32.24 -5.05
C PRO A 80 24.96 -33.77 -5.06
N PRO A 81 23.89 -34.30 -4.43
CA PRO A 81 23.64 -35.74 -4.36
C PRO A 81 23.75 -36.47 -5.71
N ALA A 82 24.14 -37.74 -5.67
CA ALA A 82 24.22 -38.58 -6.87
C ALA A 82 22.83 -38.86 -7.46
N SER A 83 21.85 -39.19 -6.60
CA SER A 83 20.45 -39.39 -6.92
C SER A 83 19.63 -38.14 -6.56
N PHE A 84 19.25 -37.34 -7.56
CA PHE A 84 18.37 -36.18 -7.33
C PHE A 84 16.90 -36.58 -7.40
N SER A 85 16.13 -36.27 -6.35
CA SER A 85 14.72 -35.96 -6.53
C SER A 85 14.63 -34.60 -7.23
N PHE A 86 14.67 -34.59 -8.56
CA PHE A 86 14.57 -33.34 -9.33
C PHE A 86 13.23 -32.59 -9.11
N GLY A 87 12.31 -33.16 -8.32
CA GLY A 87 11.11 -32.48 -7.85
C GLY A 87 11.41 -31.25 -6.97
N HIS A 88 12.56 -31.21 -6.29
CA HIS A 88 13.02 -30.07 -5.47
C HIS A 88 14.51 -29.80 -5.66
N ALA A 89 14.88 -28.53 -5.83
CA ALA A 89 16.26 -28.11 -6.12
C ALA A 89 16.60 -26.79 -5.42
N PRO A 90 16.99 -26.83 -4.13
CA PRO A 90 17.31 -25.61 -3.37
C PRO A 90 18.50 -24.85 -3.97
N ASN A 91 18.52 -23.52 -3.81
CA ASN A 91 19.61 -22.64 -4.29
C ASN A 91 20.80 -22.64 -3.31
N LEU A 92 21.42 -23.80 -3.09
CA LEU A 92 22.40 -23.98 -2.02
C LEU A 92 23.76 -23.36 -2.30
N TYR A 93 24.15 -23.18 -3.56
CA TYR A 93 25.54 -22.86 -3.90
C TYR A 93 25.78 -21.41 -4.33
N TRP A 94 24.72 -20.69 -4.76
CA TRP A 94 24.86 -19.30 -5.22
C TRP A 94 25.33 -18.35 -4.12
N LEU A 95 24.68 -18.39 -2.95
CA LEU A 95 25.07 -17.54 -1.83
C LEU A 95 26.50 -17.90 -1.32
N PRO A 96 26.84 -19.17 -1.03
CA PRO A 96 28.21 -19.55 -0.66
C PRO A 96 29.27 -19.07 -1.66
N TYR A 97 29.05 -19.23 -2.97
CA TYR A 97 29.96 -18.72 -3.98
C TYR A 97 30.16 -17.21 -3.87
N LEU A 98 29.08 -16.44 -3.73
CA LEU A 98 29.17 -14.99 -3.57
C LEU A 98 29.81 -14.56 -2.24
N MET A 99 29.71 -15.37 -1.19
CA MET A 99 30.31 -15.07 0.11
C MET A 99 31.82 -15.38 0.15
N THR A 100 32.30 -16.37 -0.59
CA THR A 100 33.69 -16.83 -0.46
C THR A 100 34.54 -16.65 -1.72
N GLY A 101 33.93 -16.58 -2.91
CA GLY A 101 34.62 -16.68 -4.19
C GLY A 101 35.18 -18.08 -4.50
N ASP A 102 34.90 -19.08 -3.67
CA ASP A 102 35.41 -20.44 -3.83
C ASP A 102 34.78 -21.14 -5.04
N LYS A 103 35.63 -21.53 -5.99
CA LYS A 103 35.22 -22.16 -7.25
C LYS A 103 34.60 -23.55 -7.08
N LYS A 104 34.72 -24.19 -5.90
CA LYS A 104 34.04 -25.47 -5.65
C LYS A 104 32.51 -25.33 -5.74
N TYR A 105 31.95 -24.23 -5.21
CA TYR A 105 30.51 -23.96 -5.24
C TYR A 105 30.02 -23.70 -6.67
N LEU A 106 30.82 -23.00 -7.49
CA LEU A 106 30.59 -22.89 -8.93
C LEU A 106 30.59 -24.28 -9.58
N GLY A 107 31.59 -25.12 -9.29
CA GLY A 107 31.64 -26.50 -9.79
C GLY A 107 30.38 -27.31 -9.44
N HIS A 108 29.80 -27.10 -8.26
CA HIS A 108 28.54 -27.72 -7.85
C HIS A 108 27.34 -27.20 -8.64
N MET A 109 27.23 -25.88 -8.85
CA MET A 109 26.21 -25.27 -9.71
C MET A 109 26.25 -25.82 -11.14
N GLU A 110 27.44 -25.90 -11.74
CA GLU A 110 27.62 -26.42 -13.10
C GLU A 110 27.31 -27.91 -13.21
N ASN A 111 27.75 -28.71 -12.22
CA ASN A 111 27.46 -30.14 -12.15
C ASN A 111 25.95 -30.39 -12.07
N TYR A 112 25.23 -29.60 -11.27
CA TYR A 112 23.79 -29.69 -11.18
C TYR A 112 23.11 -29.43 -12.53
N TYR A 113 23.49 -28.35 -13.22
CA TYR A 113 22.93 -28.01 -14.53
C TYR A 113 23.17 -29.11 -15.57
N ARG A 114 24.39 -29.68 -15.64
CA ARG A 114 24.72 -30.77 -16.56
C ARG A 114 23.91 -32.03 -16.26
N LYS A 115 23.87 -32.48 -15.00
CA LYS A 115 23.07 -33.64 -14.57
C LYS A 115 21.60 -33.49 -14.95
N PHE A 116 21.05 -32.29 -14.79
CA PHE A 116 19.67 -32.01 -15.20
C PHE A 116 19.48 -32.14 -16.72
N CYS A 117 20.39 -31.55 -17.51
CA CYS A 117 20.33 -31.64 -18.97
C CYS A 117 20.47 -33.10 -19.45
N ASP A 118 21.43 -33.85 -18.87
CA ASP A 118 21.65 -35.27 -19.16
C ASP A 118 20.39 -36.09 -18.87
N LYS A 119 19.79 -35.89 -17.68
CA LYS A 119 18.54 -36.55 -17.28
C LYS A 119 17.39 -36.27 -18.25
N MET A 120 17.37 -35.07 -18.82
CA MET A 120 16.35 -34.65 -19.77
C MET A 120 16.71 -34.96 -21.23
N SER A 121 17.88 -35.57 -21.45
CA SER A 121 18.43 -35.83 -22.77
C SER A 121 18.44 -34.56 -23.64
N LYS A 122 18.88 -33.44 -23.05
CA LYS A 122 18.97 -32.14 -23.70
C LYS A 122 20.41 -31.67 -23.84
N PRO A 123 20.77 -31.02 -24.96
CA PRO A 123 22.04 -30.31 -25.08
C PRO A 123 22.19 -29.24 -24.00
N TYR A 124 23.42 -29.01 -23.55
CA TYR A 124 23.71 -28.04 -22.49
C TYR A 124 23.46 -26.58 -22.90
N ASP A 125 23.54 -26.29 -24.20
CA ASP A 125 23.21 -25.00 -24.80
C ASP A 125 21.73 -24.88 -25.20
N ASN A 126 20.91 -25.90 -24.95
CA ASN A 126 19.49 -25.90 -25.31
C ASN A 126 18.64 -26.83 -24.43
N TRP A 127 18.39 -26.39 -23.19
CA TRP A 127 17.64 -27.17 -22.20
C TRP A 127 16.11 -27.06 -22.33
N VAL A 128 15.60 -25.98 -22.94
CA VAL A 128 14.15 -25.71 -23.00
C VAL A 128 13.51 -26.58 -24.06
N GLY A 129 12.59 -27.46 -23.66
CA GLY A 129 11.88 -28.26 -24.66
C GLY A 129 10.76 -29.19 -24.21
N TRP A 130 10.62 -29.58 -22.93
CA TRP A 130 9.47 -30.46 -22.59
C TRP A 130 9.08 -30.63 -21.11
N GLN A 131 9.66 -29.89 -20.15
CA GLN A 131 9.30 -30.12 -18.74
C GLN A 131 8.02 -29.38 -18.35
N GLN A 132 6.95 -30.16 -18.37
CA GLN A 132 5.54 -29.85 -18.23
C GLN A 132 5.07 -29.49 -16.81
N SER A 133 5.93 -28.92 -15.95
CA SER A 133 5.45 -28.36 -14.68
C SER A 133 6.28 -27.15 -14.29
N GLY A 134 5.61 -26.07 -13.85
CA GLY A 134 6.25 -24.81 -13.47
C GLY A 134 7.43 -24.93 -12.50
N ARG A 135 7.44 -25.93 -11.60
CA ARG A 135 8.56 -26.16 -10.68
C ARG A 135 9.90 -26.43 -11.38
N TYR A 136 9.92 -27.34 -12.36
CA TYR A 136 11.16 -27.72 -13.05
C TYR A 136 11.74 -26.55 -13.84
N LEU A 137 10.84 -25.80 -14.48
CA LEU A 137 11.17 -24.55 -15.15
C LEU A 137 11.83 -23.58 -14.17
N ALA A 138 11.17 -23.27 -13.06
CA ALA A 138 11.64 -22.26 -12.13
C ALA A 138 13.01 -22.61 -11.51
N TRP A 139 13.23 -23.87 -11.13
CA TRP A 139 14.51 -24.34 -10.55
C TRP A 139 15.66 -24.19 -11.54
N THR A 140 15.50 -24.74 -12.75
CA THR A 140 16.58 -24.79 -13.72
C THR A 140 16.84 -23.43 -14.33
N LEU A 141 15.79 -22.64 -14.60
CA LEU A 141 15.97 -21.28 -15.10
C LEU A 141 16.73 -20.41 -14.10
N ARG A 142 16.41 -20.48 -12.80
CA ARG A 142 17.15 -19.74 -11.76
C ARG A 142 18.63 -20.08 -11.79
N GLN A 143 18.96 -21.37 -11.84
CA GLN A 143 20.35 -21.86 -11.88
C GLN A 143 21.06 -21.42 -13.15
N LEU A 144 20.40 -21.54 -14.31
CA LEU A 144 20.95 -21.16 -15.60
C LEU A 144 21.26 -19.67 -15.65
N VAL A 145 20.36 -18.82 -15.17
CA VAL A 145 20.53 -17.36 -15.20
C VAL A 145 21.74 -16.94 -14.37
N GLN A 146 21.94 -17.55 -13.20
CA GLN A 146 23.13 -17.32 -12.37
C GLN A 146 24.41 -17.76 -13.09
N LEU A 147 24.41 -18.94 -13.73
CA LEU A 147 25.55 -19.43 -14.50
C LEU A 147 25.84 -18.57 -15.74
N ALA A 148 24.79 -18.11 -16.44
CA ALA A 148 24.90 -17.19 -17.57
C ALA A 148 25.44 -15.82 -17.14
N TYR A 149 25.09 -15.34 -15.94
CA TYR A 149 25.67 -14.13 -15.37
C TYR A 149 27.18 -14.31 -15.15
N LEU A 150 27.60 -15.46 -14.58
CA LEU A 150 29.01 -15.75 -14.37
C LEU A 150 29.77 -15.90 -15.69
N GLU A 151 29.16 -16.51 -16.71
CA GLU A 151 29.73 -16.58 -18.06
C GLU A 151 29.92 -15.19 -18.66
N LYS A 152 28.89 -14.33 -18.59
CA LYS A 152 28.95 -12.92 -19.02
C LYS A 152 30.06 -12.13 -18.34
N LYS A 153 30.43 -12.51 -17.11
CA LYS A 153 31.52 -11.91 -16.32
C LYS A 153 32.88 -12.58 -16.51
N GLY A 154 32.98 -13.64 -17.31
CA GLY A 154 34.22 -14.40 -17.49
C GLY A 154 34.65 -15.20 -16.25
N LEU A 155 33.71 -15.53 -15.35
CA LEU A 155 33.98 -16.19 -14.08
C LEU A 155 33.82 -17.72 -14.12
N THR A 156 33.28 -18.25 -15.21
CA THR A 156 33.27 -19.68 -15.55
C THR A 156 34.04 -19.92 -16.85
N LYS A 157 34.54 -21.15 -17.03
CA LYS A 157 35.18 -21.62 -18.26
C LYS A 157 34.17 -22.17 -19.28
N ASN A 158 32.94 -22.49 -18.86
CA ASN A 158 31.91 -23.00 -19.75
C ASN A 158 31.26 -21.83 -20.51
N THR A 159 30.96 -22.03 -21.79
CA THR A 159 30.53 -20.97 -22.72
C THR A 159 29.18 -21.24 -23.39
N TYR A 160 28.31 -22.02 -22.72
CA TYR A 160 27.03 -22.44 -23.29
C TYR A 160 25.81 -21.95 -22.50
N TYR A 161 25.99 -21.31 -21.34
CA TYR A 161 24.86 -20.84 -20.51
C TYR A 161 24.18 -19.62 -21.12
N LEU A 162 24.94 -18.67 -21.70
CA LEU A 162 24.35 -17.54 -22.42
C LEU A 162 23.55 -18.00 -23.64
N THR A 163 24.08 -18.97 -24.38
CA THR A 163 23.39 -19.60 -25.52
C THR A 163 22.12 -20.32 -25.06
N ALA A 164 22.20 -21.12 -23.99
CA ALA A 164 21.04 -21.78 -23.38
C ALA A 164 19.97 -20.79 -22.92
N LEU A 165 20.36 -19.69 -22.28
CA LEU A 165 19.44 -18.65 -21.83
C LEU A 165 18.80 -17.94 -23.02
N SER A 166 19.57 -17.62 -24.06
CA SER A 166 19.05 -17.03 -25.30
C SER A 166 18.04 -17.96 -26.01
N ASN A 167 18.34 -19.26 -26.07
CA ASN A 167 17.45 -20.26 -26.64
C ASN A 167 16.16 -20.43 -25.81
N ALA A 168 16.26 -20.40 -24.48
CA ALA A 168 15.11 -20.37 -23.59
C ALA A 168 14.21 -19.15 -23.85
N LYS A 169 14.79 -17.96 -23.93
CA LYS A 169 14.08 -16.72 -24.24
C LYS A 169 13.34 -16.81 -25.57
N LYS A 170 14.04 -17.26 -26.64
CA LYS A 170 13.46 -17.45 -27.97
C LYS A 170 12.28 -18.42 -27.94
N TYR A 171 12.40 -19.52 -27.19
CA TYR A 171 11.31 -20.47 -27.03
C TYR A 171 10.06 -19.80 -26.42
N TYR A 172 10.20 -19.03 -25.34
CA TYR A 172 9.04 -18.37 -24.73
C TYR A 172 8.43 -17.29 -25.62
N LEU A 173 9.26 -16.42 -26.19
CA LEU A 173 8.77 -15.38 -27.08
C LEU A 173 8.07 -15.97 -28.29
N ASN A 174 8.65 -16.98 -28.95
CA ASN A 174 8.13 -17.49 -30.20
C ASN A 174 7.04 -18.55 -30.01
N ASN A 175 7.27 -19.54 -29.13
CA ASN A 175 6.44 -20.74 -29.05
C ASN A 175 5.33 -20.67 -27.99
N VAL A 176 5.37 -19.65 -27.13
CA VAL A 176 4.35 -19.41 -26.08
C VAL A 176 3.63 -18.08 -26.31
N ILE A 177 4.36 -16.97 -26.34
CA ILE A 177 3.76 -15.63 -26.42
C ILE A 177 3.28 -15.31 -27.84
N THR A 178 4.16 -15.40 -28.84
CA THR A 178 3.84 -15.04 -30.24
C THR A 178 2.94 -16.09 -30.91
N ALA A 179 3.18 -17.38 -30.63
CA ALA A 179 2.34 -18.48 -31.11
C ALA A 179 0.97 -18.59 -30.39
N SER A 180 0.57 -17.60 -29.60
CA SER A 180 -0.72 -17.55 -28.93
C SER A 180 -1.90 -17.68 -29.89
N ASN A 181 -1.77 -17.20 -31.14
CA ASN A 181 -2.79 -17.39 -32.17
C ASN A 181 -3.02 -18.88 -32.52
N GLU A 182 -1.97 -19.71 -32.47
CA GLU A 182 -2.05 -21.15 -32.75
C GLU A 182 -2.30 -21.98 -31.48
N LYS A 183 -2.04 -21.39 -30.30
CA LYS A 183 -2.22 -22.03 -28.98
C LYS A 183 -2.90 -21.06 -28.01
N PRO A 184 -4.19 -20.75 -28.20
CA PRO A 184 -4.83 -19.64 -27.49
C PRO A 184 -4.92 -19.83 -25.98
N TYR A 185 -4.91 -21.08 -25.49
CA TYR A 185 -4.83 -21.37 -24.06
C TYR A 185 -3.62 -20.73 -23.36
N TYR A 186 -2.49 -20.50 -24.04
CA TYR A 186 -1.38 -19.77 -23.43
C TYR A 186 -1.73 -18.31 -23.19
N GLU A 187 -2.43 -17.65 -24.12
CA GLU A 187 -2.81 -16.24 -23.98
C GLU A 187 -4.00 -16.03 -23.05
N VAL A 188 -4.99 -16.95 -23.09
CA VAL A 188 -6.15 -16.93 -22.20
C VAL A 188 -5.68 -17.00 -20.75
N TRP A 189 -4.79 -17.94 -20.44
CA TRP A 189 -4.36 -18.21 -19.07
C TRP A 189 -3.08 -17.50 -18.67
N ARG A 190 -2.23 -17.10 -19.61
CA ARG A 190 -0.91 -16.49 -19.39
C ARG A 190 0.03 -17.29 -18.49
N VAL A 191 -0.08 -18.61 -18.58
CA VAL A 191 0.72 -19.58 -17.82
C VAL A 191 1.86 -20.05 -18.69
N LEU A 192 3.12 -19.81 -18.29
CA LEU A 192 4.28 -20.22 -19.09
C LEU A 192 4.48 -21.75 -19.10
N ALA A 193 4.03 -22.47 -18.07
CA ALA A 193 4.20 -23.91 -17.98
C ALA A 193 3.02 -24.61 -17.28
N PHE A 194 2.00 -24.98 -18.06
CA PHE A 194 0.91 -25.83 -17.59
C PHE A 194 1.43 -27.15 -17.03
N ASN A 195 0.93 -27.53 -15.84
CA ASN A 195 1.03 -28.88 -15.34
C ASN A 195 0.39 -29.83 -16.35
N SER A 196 1.12 -30.84 -16.81
CA SER A 196 0.59 -31.78 -17.81
C SER A 196 1.10 -33.21 -17.62
N VAL A 197 1.29 -33.63 -16.36
CA VAL A 197 1.62 -35.03 -16.04
C VAL A 197 0.60 -36.01 -16.65
N THR A 198 -0.68 -35.65 -16.60
CA THR A 198 -1.77 -36.34 -17.32
C THR A 198 -2.68 -35.31 -17.97
N TYR A 199 -3.56 -35.74 -18.89
CA TYR A 199 -4.56 -34.83 -19.44
C TYR A 199 -5.52 -34.28 -18.37
N LYS A 200 -5.71 -35.02 -17.27
CA LYS A 200 -6.54 -34.58 -16.14
C LYS A 200 -5.88 -33.49 -15.30
N SER A 201 -4.54 -33.45 -15.29
CA SER A 201 -3.79 -32.42 -14.58
C SER A 201 -3.47 -31.21 -15.48
N PHE A 202 -3.98 -31.18 -16.73
CA PHE A 202 -3.81 -30.03 -17.62
C PHE A 202 -4.42 -28.79 -16.98
N GLY A 203 -3.55 -27.86 -16.60
CA GLY A 203 -3.89 -26.77 -15.69
C GLY A 203 -2.63 -26.17 -15.07
N TRP A 204 -2.77 -25.38 -14.02
CA TRP A 204 -1.62 -24.74 -13.37
C TRP A 204 -1.62 -24.92 -11.86
N THR A 205 -0.48 -24.63 -11.24
CA THR A 205 -0.29 -24.71 -9.79
C THR A 205 0.23 -23.38 -9.29
N GLY A 206 -0.51 -22.74 -8.39
CA GLY A 206 -0.36 -21.31 -8.11
C GLY A 206 0.99 -20.91 -7.51
N TRP A 207 1.55 -21.72 -6.62
CA TRP A 207 2.88 -21.44 -6.08
C TRP A 207 3.99 -21.79 -7.07
N MET A 208 3.80 -22.78 -7.95
CA MET A 208 4.78 -23.08 -9.00
C MET A 208 4.86 -21.90 -9.96
N GLU A 209 3.71 -21.35 -10.36
CA GLU A 209 3.67 -20.14 -11.19
C GLU A 209 4.27 -18.93 -10.47
N SER A 210 3.99 -18.78 -9.18
CA SER A 210 4.63 -17.73 -8.37
C SER A 210 6.14 -17.87 -8.37
N MET A 211 6.65 -19.09 -8.26
CA MET A 211 8.08 -19.34 -8.31
C MET A 211 8.69 -19.07 -9.70
N VAL A 212 8.01 -19.47 -10.78
CA VAL A 212 8.41 -19.11 -12.16
C VAL A 212 8.48 -17.58 -12.30
N GLY A 213 7.47 -16.88 -11.77
CA GLY A 213 7.39 -15.43 -11.77
C GLY A 213 8.52 -14.74 -11.01
N GLN A 214 8.87 -15.25 -9.82
CA GLN A 214 10.03 -14.79 -9.07
C GLN A 214 11.32 -15.00 -9.88
N THR A 215 11.51 -16.17 -10.49
CA THR A 215 12.72 -16.48 -11.29
C THR A 215 12.85 -15.58 -12.52
N LEU A 216 11.77 -15.31 -13.24
CA LEU A 216 11.79 -14.42 -14.41
C LEU A 216 12.12 -12.99 -14.03
N ASN A 217 11.51 -12.50 -12.95
CA ASN A 217 11.79 -11.16 -12.48
C ASN A 217 13.21 -11.02 -11.91
N TYR A 218 13.72 -12.07 -11.27
CA TYR A 218 15.12 -12.13 -10.85
C TYR A 218 16.08 -12.18 -12.06
N THR A 219 15.67 -12.77 -13.17
CA THR A 219 16.43 -12.77 -14.43
C THR A 219 16.66 -11.36 -14.95
N VAL A 220 15.60 -10.54 -14.95
CA VAL A 220 15.70 -9.11 -15.29
C VAL A 220 16.65 -8.40 -14.31
N ARG A 221 16.52 -8.65 -13.00
CA ARG A 221 17.40 -8.04 -11.97
C ARG A 221 18.88 -8.39 -12.13
N LEU A 222 19.22 -9.57 -12.63
CA LEU A 222 20.60 -9.97 -12.94
C LEU A 222 21.16 -9.30 -14.21
N GLY A 223 20.42 -8.37 -14.82
CA GLY A 223 20.86 -7.57 -15.95
C GLY A 223 20.58 -8.22 -17.32
N PHE A 224 19.64 -9.15 -17.37
CA PHE A 224 19.09 -9.71 -18.62
C PHE A 224 17.76 -9.00 -18.95
N ASN A 225 17.83 -7.68 -19.16
CA ASN A 225 16.66 -6.81 -19.30
C ASN A 225 15.75 -7.17 -20.49
N ASP A 226 16.28 -7.89 -21.47
CA ASP A 226 15.55 -8.42 -22.63
C ASP A 226 14.56 -9.54 -22.28
N TRP A 227 14.53 -10.00 -21.02
CA TRP A 227 13.49 -10.89 -20.47
C TRP A 227 12.27 -10.16 -19.92
N LEU A 228 12.31 -8.83 -19.78
CA LEU A 228 11.21 -8.04 -19.23
C LEU A 228 9.86 -8.30 -19.92
N PRO A 229 9.75 -8.44 -21.26
CA PRO A 229 8.48 -8.74 -21.90
C PRO A 229 7.86 -10.08 -21.48
N ILE A 230 8.69 -11.10 -21.21
CA ILE A 230 8.22 -12.41 -20.73
C ILE A 230 7.70 -12.28 -19.30
N ALA A 231 8.43 -11.55 -18.44
CA ALA A 231 8.03 -11.29 -17.07
C ALA A 231 6.72 -10.51 -16.99
N GLN A 232 6.55 -9.47 -17.83
CA GLN A 232 5.31 -8.68 -17.94
C GLN A 232 4.13 -9.54 -18.40
N TRP A 233 4.32 -10.33 -19.47
CA TRP A 233 3.27 -11.20 -19.99
C TRP A 233 2.79 -12.22 -18.96
N GLN A 234 3.71 -12.85 -18.23
CA GLN A 234 3.34 -13.81 -17.19
C GLN A 234 2.74 -13.11 -15.96
N PHE A 235 3.21 -11.92 -15.59
CA PHE A 235 2.69 -11.19 -14.42
C PHE A 235 1.19 -10.91 -14.51
N GLU A 236 0.68 -10.70 -15.73
CA GLU A 236 -0.75 -10.54 -15.98
C GLU A 236 -1.58 -11.77 -15.52
N HIS A 237 -0.98 -12.96 -15.40
CA HIS A 237 -1.61 -14.11 -14.75
C HIS A 237 -1.93 -13.84 -13.27
N LEU A 238 -0.95 -13.34 -12.49
CA LEU A 238 -1.18 -12.99 -11.09
C LEU A 238 -2.14 -11.82 -10.97
N ASN A 239 -2.03 -10.82 -11.86
CA ASN A 239 -2.95 -9.69 -11.93
C ASN A 239 -4.41 -10.14 -12.07
N ARG A 240 -4.69 -11.02 -13.05
CA ARG A 240 -6.02 -11.61 -13.26
C ARG A 240 -6.48 -12.42 -12.07
N ARG A 241 -5.60 -13.24 -11.49
CA ARG A 241 -5.94 -14.04 -10.32
C ARG A 241 -6.39 -13.18 -9.14
N VAL A 242 -5.69 -12.10 -8.87
CA VAL A 242 -6.02 -11.18 -7.76
C VAL A 242 -7.29 -10.40 -8.06
N ASN A 243 -7.42 -9.85 -9.26
CA ASN A 243 -8.50 -8.92 -9.60
C ASN A 243 -9.82 -9.61 -10.02
N LEU A 244 -9.76 -10.76 -10.69
CA LEU A 244 -10.96 -11.47 -11.17
C LEU A 244 -11.47 -12.50 -10.16
N TRP A 245 -10.57 -13.28 -9.56
CA TRP A 245 -10.93 -14.35 -8.62
C TRP A 245 -10.87 -13.93 -7.15
N SER A 246 -10.59 -12.65 -6.89
CA SER A 246 -10.47 -12.02 -5.57
C SER A 246 -9.33 -12.57 -4.70
N VAL A 247 -8.98 -11.83 -3.64
CA VAL A 247 -7.84 -12.16 -2.77
C VAL A 247 -7.96 -13.56 -2.16
N LYS A 248 -9.17 -14.00 -1.79
CA LYS A 248 -9.40 -15.34 -1.20
C LYS A 248 -8.92 -16.51 -2.07
N ALA A 249 -8.74 -16.32 -3.37
CA ALA A 249 -8.31 -17.36 -4.32
C ALA A 249 -6.81 -17.38 -4.59
N VAL A 250 -6.06 -16.38 -4.09
CA VAL A 250 -4.62 -16.23 -4.33
C VAL A 250 -3.81 -17.36 -3.68
N ASP A 251 -4.37 -18.03 -2.67
CA ASP A 251 -3.76 -19.20 -2.04
C ASP A 251 -4.10 -20.53 -2.71
N ASN A 252 -5.00 -20.56 -3.70
CA ASN A 252 -5.35 -21.82 -4.35
C ASN A 252 -4.10 -22.54 -4.91
N ASP A 253 -3.95 -23.81 -4.55
CA ASP A 253 -2.79 -24.61 -4.92
C ASP A 253 -2.92 -25.07 -6.38
N HIS A 254 -4.07 -25.61 -6.78
CA HIS A 254 -4.24 -26.23 -8.10
C HIS A 254 -5.49 -25.73 -8.85
N VAL A 255 -5.27 -25.46 -10.14
CA VAL A 255 -6.31 -25.18 -11.11
C VAL A 255 -6.17 -26.19 -12.24
N PHE A 256 -6.71 -27.40 -12.02
CA PHE A 256 -6.84 -28.41 -13.06
C PHE A 256 -8.20 -28.25 -13.75
N PHE A 257 -8.17 -28.14 -15.06
CA PHE A 257 -9.38 -27.90 -15.86
C PHE A 257 -10.34 -29.07 -15.85
N TYR A 258 -9.81 -30.30 -15.71
CA TYR A 258 -10.62 -31.50 -15.54
C TYR A 258 -11.59 -31.41 -14.36
N ASP A 259 -11.19 -30.77 -13.26
CA ASP A 259 -12.05 -30.62 -12.06
C ASP A 259 -13.16 -29.58 -12.22
N ARG A 260 -13.12 -28.83 -13.34
CA ARG A 260 -14.08 -27.77 -13.69
C ARG A 260 -14.94 -28.13 -14.91
N ALA A 261 -14.41 -28.97 -15.80
CA ALA A 261 -15.11 -29.46 -16.96
C ALA A 261 -16.26 -30.41 -16.58
N LYS A 262 -17.30 -30.48 -17.41
CA LYS A 262 -18.35 -31.50 -17.23
C LYS A 262 -17.76 -32.88 -17.52
N LYS A 263 -18.33 -33.91 -16.89
CA LYS A 263 -17.93 -35.30 -17.11
C LYS A 263 -17.99 -35.63 -18.61
N GLY A 264 -16.85 -36.04 -19.18
CA GLY A 264 -16.74 -36.42 -20.59
C GLY A 264 -16.26 -35.31 -21.54
N GLU A 265 -16.13 -34.06 -21.09
CA GLU A 265 -15.60 -32.96 -21.93
C GLU A 265 -14.08 -33.05 -22.13
N ILE A 266 -13.36 -33.51 -21.10
CA ILE A 266 -11.90 -33.71 -21.14
C ILE A 266 -11.61 -35.21 -21.01
N THR A 267 -11.13 -35.81 -22.10
CA THR A 267 -10.80 -37.25 -22.19
C THR A 267 -9.36 -37.52 -22.61
N ASP A 268 -8.67 -36.50 -23.12
CA ASP A 268 -7.28 -36.54 -23.59
C ASP A 268 -6.66 -35.13 -23.56
N TYR A 269 -5.39 -34.99 -23.96
CA TYR A 269 -4.73 -33.68 -23.98
C TYR A 269 -5.30 -32.72 -25.03
N LYS A 270 -5.86 -33.23 -26.12
CA LYS A 270 -6.40 -32.39 -27.20
C LYS A 270 -7.67 -31.69 -26.70
N SER A 271 -8.58 -32.45 -26.11
CA SER A 271 -9.79 -31.96 -25.46
C SER A 271 -9.47 -31.04 -24.28
N ALA A 272 -8.46 -31.34 -23.46
CA ALA A 272 -8.03 -30.45 -22.37
C ALA A 272 -7.54 -29.07 -22.87
N LYS A 273 -6.73 -29.04 -23.93
CA LYS A 273 -6.25 -27.79 -24.55
C LYS A 273 -7.37 -27.00 -25.22
N LEU A 274 -8.27 -27.71 -25.89
CA LEU A 274 -9.47 -27.10 -26.47
C LEU A 274 -10.32 -26.47 -25.38
N TRP A 275 -10.58 -27.21 -24.31
CA TRP A 275 -11.35 -26.72 -23.17
C TRP A 275 -10.72 -25.46 -22.56
N ALA A 276 -9.40 -25.47 -22.33
CA ALA A 276 -8.66 -24.32 -21.81
C ALA A 276 -8.69 -23.10 -22.75
N THR A 277 -8.86 -23.34 -24.05
CA THR A 277 -8.97 -22.28 -25.06
C THR A 277 -10.38 -21.70 -25.08
N THR A 278 -11.41 -22.52 -24.90
CA THR A 278 -12.81 -22.10 -25.00
C THR A 278 -13.38 -21.55 -23.69
N HIS A 279 -12.80 -21.90 -22.54
CA HIS A 279 -13.26 -21.46 -21.21
C HIS A 279 -12.22 -20.52 -20.59
N GLY A 280 -12.62 -19.25 -20.40
CA GLY A 280 -11.77 -18.18 -19.87
C GLY A 280 -11.83 -18.02 -18.35
N TRP A 281 -11.21 -16.95 -17.84
CA TRP A 281 -11.16 -16.63 -16.41
C TRP A 281 -12.55 -16.38 -15.81
N GLU A 282 -13.49 -15.91 -16.61
CA GLU A 282 -14.85 -15.54 -16.23
C GLU A 282 -15.75 -16.77 -16.05
N GLU A 283 -15.46 -17.86 -16.75
CA GLU A 283 -16.23 -19.10 -16.72
C GLU A 283 -15.68 -20.11 -15.71
N VAL A 284 -14.37 -20.07 -15.50
CA VAL A 284 -13.69 -20.98 -14.60
C VAL A 284 -13.69 -20.43 -13.19
N ALA A 285 -14.26 -21.20 -12.28
CA ALA A 285 -14.29 -20.86 -10.88
C ALA A 285 -12.93 -21.09 -10.18
N GLU A 286 -12.69 -20.27 -9.17
CA GLU A 286 -11.40 -20.16 -8.48
C GLU A 286 -10.98 -21.45 -7.77
N TYR A 287 -11.93 -22.22 -7.26
CA TYR A 287 -11.76 -23.55 -6.65
C TYR A 287 -12.67 -24.56 -7.36
N SER A 288 -12.44 -25.87 -7.12
CA SER A 288 -13.35 -26.89 -7.64
C SER A 288 -14.76 -26.73 -7.08
N THR A 289 -15.77 -27.19 -7.82
CA THR A 289 -17.18 -27.11 -7.40
C THR A 289 -17.43 -27.77 -6.05
N SER A 290 -16.69 -28.84 -5.72
CA SER A 290 -16.76 -29.50 -4.42
C SER A 290 -16.31 -28.62 -3.26
N ILE A 291 -15.33 -27.73 -3.47
CA ILE A 291 -14.88 -26.75 -2.48
C ILE A 291 -15.88 -25.60 -2.39
N MET A 292 -16.31 -25.06 -3.53
CA MET A 292 -17.19 -23.89 -3.54
C MET A 292 -18.60 -24.16 -3.01
N ASN A 293 -19.05 -25.41 -3.08
CA ASN A 293 -20.33 -25.80 -2.53
C ASN A 293 -20.32 -25.92 -0.99
N LYS A 294 -19.15 -25.91 -0.35
CA LYS A 294 -19.07 -25.97 1.11
C LYS A 294 -19.64 -24.68 1.74
N PRO A 295 -20.49 -24.78 2.79
CA PRO A 295 -21.07 -23.61 3.45
C PRO A 295 -20.03 -22.62 3.99
N THR A 296 -18.89 -23.12 4.47
CA THR A 296 -17.78 -22.29 4.96
C THR A 296 -17.15 -21.45 3.87
N TYR A 297 -16.98 -22.00 2.66
CA TYR A 297 -16.47 -21.27 1.51
C TYR A 297 -17.43 -20.14 1.11
N LYS A 298 -18.74 -20.42 1.06
CA LYS A 298 -19.76 -19.44 0.69
C LYS A 298 -19.88 -18.27 1.67
N LYS A 299 -19.60 -18.51 2.96
CA LYS A 299 -19.59 -17.50 4.02
C LYS A 299 -18.30 -16.68 4.07
N TRP A 300 -17.26 -17.10 3.36
CA TRP A 300 -15.94 -16.46 3.42
C TRP A 300 -15.90 -15.18 2.60
N ASP A 301 -15.36 -14.11 3.18
CA ASP A 301 -15.28 -12.81 2.52
C ASP A 301 -14.28 -12.82 1.36
N LYS A 302 -14.69 -12.30 0.21
CA LYS A 302 -13.88 -12.20 -1.01
C LYS A 302 -12.66 -11.30 -0.82
N GLY A 303 -12.73 -10.32 0.08
CA GLY A 303 -11.64 -9.40 0.40
C GLY A 303 -10.55 -9.95 1.32
N THR A 304 -10.73 -11.16 1.85
CA THR A 304 -9.82 -11.77 2.84
C THR A 304 -9.10 -12.97 2.26
N LEU A 305 -7.87 -13.23 2.72
CA LEU A 305 -7.22 -14.51 2.42
C LEU A 305 -7.93 -15.65 3.16
N PHE A 306 -7.99 -16.82 2.54
CA PHE A 306 -8.52 -18.00 3.21
C PHE A 306 -7.56 -18.40 4.35
N THR A 307 -8.06 -18.63 5.56
CA THR A 307 -7.16 -18.95 6.70
C THR A 307 -6.43 -20.28 6.50
N ALA A 308 -5.11 -20.27 6.62
CA ALA A 308 -4.26 -21.45 6.48
C ALA A 308 -4.54 -22.54 7.53
N ASP A 309 -5.13 -22.17 8.66
CA ASP A 309 -5.38 -23.07 9.81
C ASP A 309 -6.85 -23.50 9.97
N ALA A 310 -7.78 -22.93 9.19
CA ALA A 310 -9.17 -23.37 9.24
C ALA A 310 -9.35 -24.70 8.50
N LYS A 311 -9.64 -25.74 9.27
CA LYS A 311 -10.14 -26.99 8.74
C LYS A 311 -11.61 -26.79 8.36
N VAL A 312 -11.97 -27.10 7.12
CA VAL A 312 -13.37 -27.39 6.78
C VAL A 312 -13.48 -28.89 6.61
N ASP A 313 -14.29 -29.51 7.48
CA ASP A 313 -14.46 -30.96 7.54
C ASP A 313 -13.12 -31.71 7.74
N GLY A 314 -12.23 -31.16 8.57
CA GLY A 314 -10.97 -31.79 8.95
C GLY A 314 -9.81 -31.66 7.95
N ARG A 315 -10.01 -31.01 6.79
CA ARG A 315 -8.95 -30.83 5.76
C ARG A 315 -8.50 -29.37 5.67
N PHE A 316 -7.20 -29.17 5.50
CA PHE A 316 -6.60 -27.88 5.13
C PHE A 316 -6.86 -27.60 3.64
N PHE A 317 -7.19 -26.35 3.31
CA PHE A 317 -7.48 -25.94 1.92
C PHE A 317 -6.25 -25.45 1.17
N THR A 318 -5.25 -24.99 1.90
CA THR A 318 -4.02 -24.42 1.35
C THR A 318 -2.95 -24.33 2.46
N TYR A 319 -1.70 -24.10 2.07
CA TYR A 319 -0.59 -23.84 2.99
C TYR A 319 -0.42 -22.34 3.22
N ARG A 320 0.02 -21.97 4.42
CA ARG A 320 0.18 -20.56 4.83
C ARG A 320 1.11 -19.75 3.90
N ASN A 321 2.16 -20.37 3.40
CA ASN A 321 3.17 -19.69 2.59
C ASN A 321 2.76 -19.44 1.12
N ARG A 322 1.58 -19.88 0.67
CA ARG A 322 1.16 -19.76 -0.74
C ARG A 322 0.95 -18.29 -1.17
N ALA A 323 0.20 -17.50 -0.40
CA ALA A 323 0.08 -16.06 -0.62
C ALA A 323 1.44 -15.35 -0.51
N GLN A 324 2.35 -15.84 0.35
CA GLN A 324 3.68 -15.26 0.49
C GLN A 324 4.53 -15.44 -0.79
N TYR A 325 4.40 -16.57 -1.49
CA TYR A 325 5.05 -16.75 -2.79
C TYR A 325 4.50 -15.78 -3.86
N ALA A 326 3.18 -15.57 -3.87
CA ALA A 326 2.55 -14.61 -4.77
C ALA A 326 2.96 -13.17 -4.44
N TYR A 327 3.05 -12.83 -3.16
CA TYR A 327 3.64 -11.58 -2.68
C TYR A 327 5.07 -11.43 -3.17
N ALA A 328 5.93 -12.44 -2.98
CA ALA A 328 7.33 -12.35 -3.39
C ALA A 328 7.50 -12.17 -4.91
N TRP A 329 6.60 -12.76 -5.71
CA TRP A 329 6.52 -12.50 -7.16
C TRP A 329 6.11 -11.05 -7.44
N ALA A 330 4.99 -10.59 -6.87
CA ALA A 330 4.48 -9.25 -7.08
C ALA A 330 5.41 -8.15 -6.58
N ALA A 331 6.12 -8.42 -5.48
CA ALA A 331 7.31 -7.69 -5.09
C ALA A 331 8.24 -7.76 -6.29
N LEU A 332 9.04 -8.82 -6.54
CA LEU A 332 10.05 -8.86 -7.62
C LEU A 332 9.67 -8.31 -9.03
N ALA A 333 8.39 -8.26 -9.39
CA ALA A 333 7.90 -7.58 -10.59
C ALA A 333 7.99 -6.03 -10.59
N ALA A 334 7.57 -5.32 -9.55
CA ALA A 334 7.57 -3.82 -9.57
C ALA A 334 8.98 -3.09 -9.45
N GLN A 335 10.12 -3.75 -9.17
CA GLN A 335 11.51 -3.22 -9.09
C GLN A 335 12.05 -3.29 -10.50
N ASN A 336 11.52 -4.21 -11.29
CA ASN A 336 11.56 -4.19 -12.73
C ASN A 336 10.50 -3.25 -13.32
N ASP A 337 9.84 -2.43 -12.48
CA ASP A 337 8.87 -1.42 -12.87
C ASP A 337 7.69 -1.99 -13.71
N ILE A 338 7.24 -3.22 -13.42
CA ILE A 338 6.04 -3.82 -14.03
C ILE A 338 4.77 -3.16 -13.48
N GLU A 339 3.93 -2.65 -14.36
CA GLU A 339 2.65 -1.99 -14.03
C GLU A 339 1.73 -2.91 -13.21
N GLY A 340 1.09 -2.37 -12.17
CA GLY A 340 0.17 -3.13 -11.32
C GLY A 340 0.86 -4.02 -10.27
N ALA A 341 2.18 -4.18 -10.32
CA ALA A 341 2.87 -5.12 -9.45
C ALA A 341 3.02 -4.64 -8.01
N ALA A 342 3.28 -3.34 -7.81
CA ALA A 342 3.40 -2.76 -6.47
C ALA A 342 2.05 -2.77 -5.74
N GLU A 343 0.95 -2.54 -6.48
CA GLU A 343 -0.44 -2.66 -6.05
C GLU A 343 -0.70 -4.01 -5.41
N ILE A 344 -0.36 -5.06 -6.15
CA ILE A 344 -0.62 -6.43 -5.76
C ILE A 344 0.29 -6.84 -4.61
N ALA A 345 1.57 -6.44 -4.63
CA ALA A 345 2.50 -6.70 -3.53
C ALA A 345 1.98 -6.09 -2.22
N ASN A 346 1.55 -4.83 -2.24
CA ASN A 346 1.04 -4.15 -1.05
C ASN A 346 -0.27 -4.76 -0.56
N LEU A 347 -1.21 -5.04 -1.47
CA LEU A 347 -2.47 -5.71 -1.14
C LEU A 347 -2.21 -7.08 -0.49
N LEU A 348 -1.39 -7.93 -1.12
CA LEU A 348 -1.11 -9.25 -0.60
C LEU A 348 -0.41 -9.19 0.75
N ARG A 349 0.55 -8.28 0.94
CA ARG A 349 1.20 -8.09 2.24
C ARG A 349 0.18 -7.73 3.32
N GLU A 350 -0.66 -6.73 3.08
CA GLU A 350 -1.70 -6.31 4.02
C GLU A 350 -2.60 -7.48 4.39
N LYS A 351 -3.02 -8.27 3.40
CA LYS A 351 -3.93 -9.40 3.63
C LYS A 351 -3.25 -10.59 4.32
N ILE A 352 -1.97 -10.82 4.07
CA ILE A 352 -1.16 -11.81 4.80
C ILE A 352 -0.98 -11.38 6.27
N ASP A 353 -0.70 -10.09 6.50
CA ASP A 353 -0.57 -9.52 7.84
C ASP A 353 -1.92 -9.56 8.61
N GLU A 354 -3.04 -9.20 7.96
CA GLU A 354 -4.40 -9.31 8.53
C GLU A 354 -4.78 -10.75 8.90
N ARG A 355 -4.36 -11.73 8.07
CA ARG A 355 -4.57 -13.15 8.36
C ARG A 355 -3.77 -13.62 9.59
N GLY A 356 -2.77 -12.84 10.03
CA GLY A 356 -1.90 -13.19 11.15
C GLY A 356 -0.83 -14.22 10.79
N ASP A 357 -0.43 -14.26 9.52
CA ASP A 357 0.58 -15.20 9.07
C ASP A 357 1.96 -14.91 9.67
N ARG A 358 2.65 -15.99 10.03
CA ARG A 358 4.10 -15.96 10.20
C ARG A 358 4.75 -15.86 8.82
N TRP A 359 5.58 -14.86 8.61
CA TRP A 359 6.35 -14.67 7.39
C TRP A 359 7.58 -15.58 7.34
N ASP A 360 7.77 -16.23 6.20
CA ASP A 360 9.03 -16.87 5.84
C ASP A 360 10.00 -15.78 5.30
N TYR A 361 11.25 -15.77 5.77
CA TYR A 361 12.28 -14.80 5.34
C TYR A 361 12.41 -14.79 3.82
N LYS A 362 12.43 -15.97 3.18
CA LYS A 362 12.61 -16.11 1.72
C LYS A 362 11.50 -15.49 0.88
N ASN A 363 10.34 -15.23 1.47
CA ASN A 363 9.20 -14.64 0.79
C ASN A 363 9.01 -13.16 1.13
N TYR A 364 9.59 -12.66 2.22
CA TYR A 364 9.40 -11.29 2.66
C TYR A 364 10.43 -10.33 2.04
N GLN A 365 10.32 -10.17 0.71
CA GLN A 365 11.12 -9.24 -0.10
C GLN A 365 10.94 -7.78 0.38
N SER A 366 12.02 -7.02 0.34
CA SER A 366 12.06 -5.59 0.64
C SER A 366 12.54 -4.78 -0.56
N GLY A 367 12.49 -3.44 -0.47
CA GLY A 367 12.97 -2.55 -1.55
C GLY A 367 12.01 -2.42 -2.74
N TYR A 368 10.71 -2.39 -2.44
CA TYR A 368 9.57 -2.14 -3.34
C TYR A 368 8.74 -1.02 -2.75
N PRO A 369 8.06 -0.13 -3.50
CA PRO A 369 7.74 1.12 -2.88
C PRO A 369 6.78 0.90 -1.71
N PHE A 370 7.32 1.13 -0.50
CA PHE A 370 6.66 1.86 0.57
C PHE A 370 6.75 3.38 0.33
N SER A 371 7.53 3.78 -0.67
CA SER A 371 7.66 5.11 -1.27
C SER A 371 8.41 4.93 -2.60
N ILE A 372 8.06 5.71 -3.63
CA ILE A 372 8.75 5.73 -4.93
C ILE A 372 10.26 5.91 -4.72
N LYS A 373 11.09 5.27 -5.58
CA LYS A 373 12.56 5.38 -5.65
C LYS A 373 13.04 6.77 -5.18
N PRO A 374 13.92 6.84 -4.16
CA PRO A 374 14.58 8.07 -3.77
C PRO A 374 15.16 8.74 -5.01
N SER A 375 14.87 10.03 -5.18
CA SER A 375 15.79 10.90 -5.90
C SER A 375 17.19 10.57 -5.37
N LYS A 376 18.10 10.10 -6.25
CA LYS A 376 19.45 9.65 -5.89
C LYS A 376 20.34 10.75 -5.26
N ASN A 377 19.77 11.91 -4.95
CA ASN A 377 20.41 13.10 -4.39
C ASN A 377 19.68 13.65 -3.15
N LEU A 378 18.98 12.83 -2.36
CA LEU A 378 18.45 13.28 -1.06
C LEU A 378 19.57 13.38 -0.03
N THR A 379 20.08 14.59 0.19
CA THR A 379 20.64 14.94 1.50
C THR A 379 19.45 15.12 2.42
N HIS A 380 19.23 14.22 3.39
CA HIS A 380 18.14 14.32 4.37
C HIS A 380 18.24 15.66 5.12
N LYS A 381 17.52 16.68 4.65
CA LYS A 381 17.53 18.00 5.27
C LYS A 381 16.32 18.09 6.19
N VAL A 382 16.58 17.94 7.48
CA VAL A 382 15.64 18.36 8.53
C VAL A 382 15.83 19.86 8.71
N TRP A 383 14.73 20.63 8.70
CA TRP A 383 14.78 22.06 8.99
C TRP A 383 14.59 22.28 10.48
N ASP A 384 15.59 22.93 11.10
CA ASP A 384 15.51 23.37 12.49
C ASP A 384 15.14 24.86 12.57
N PRO A 385 13.91 25.21 12.99
CA PRO A 385 13.45 26.59 12.99
C PRO A 385 14.15 27.41 14.06
N ILE A 386 14.79 28.50 13.66
CA ILE A 386 15.34 29.50 14.59
C ILE A 386 14.17 30.31 15.15
N ARG A 387 14.08 30.37 16.48
CA ARG A 387 12.99 31.05 17.20
C ARG A 387 13.51 32.24 18.00
N ASP A 388 12.66 33.23 18.20
CA ASP A 388 12.92 34.35 19.10
C ASP A 388 12.70 33.96 20.57
N ASN A 389 12.94 34.91 21.48
CA ASN A 389 12.75 34.74 22.92
C ASN A 389 11.30 34.48 23.36
N LYS A 390 10.32 34.64 22.47
CA LYS A 390 8.91 34.32 22.69
C LYS A 390 8.52 32.97 22.07
N GLY A 391 9.50 32.23 21.53
CA GLY A 391 9.31 30.95 20.86
C GLY A 391 8.69 31.08 19.47
N LYS A 392 8.59 32.28 18.90
CA LYS A 392 8.08 32.50 17.54
C LYS A 392 9.19 32.25 16.53
N VAL A 393 8.88 31.56 15.44
CA VAL A 393 9.84 31.31 14.37
C VAL A 393 10.22 32.63 13.70
N ALA A 394 11.52 32.91 13.65
CA ALA A 394 12.05 34.14 13.11
C ALA A 394 11.81 34.25 11.60
N LYS A 395 11.57 35.48 11.11
CA LYS A 395 11.38 35.75 9.67
C LYS A 395 12.56 35.26 8.82
N SER A 396 13.78 35.39 9.33
CA SER A 396 15.00 34.88 8.68
C SER A 396 14.98 33.36 8.54
N SER A 397 14.43 32.64 9.52
CA SER A 397 14.31 31.18 9.48
C SER A 397 13.29 30.70 8.43
N TRP A 398 12.15 31.39 8.31
CA TRP A 398 11.22 31.12 7.21
C TRP A 398 11.85 31.39 5.85
N SER A 399 12.61 32.50 5.75
CA SER A 399 13.27 32.90 4.50
C SER A 399 14.41 31.97 4.09
N SER A 400 14.97 31.19 5.04
CA SER A 400 16.03 30.22 4.76
C SER A 400 15.51 28.91 4.16
N LEU A 401 14.20 28.66 4.19
CA LEU A 401 13.62 27.53 3.48
C LEU A 401 13.86 27.68 1.97
N PRO A 402 14.29 26.62 1.27
CA PRO A 402 14.47 26.64 -0.17
C PRO A 402 13.13 26.87 -0.87
N ILE A 403 13.14 27.75 -1.86
CA ILE A 403 11.97 28.01 -2.70
C ILE A 403 11.73 26.79 -3.59
N SER A 404 10.50 26.30 -3.62
CA SER A 404 10.12 25.15 -4.43
C SER A 404 9.41 25.59 -5.71
N SER A 405 9.89 25.06 -6.83
CA SER A 405 9.24 25.15 -8.12
C SER A 405 8.67 23.79 -8.53
N LYS A 406 7.85 23.76 -9.59
CA LYS A 406 7.28 22.53 -10.16
C LYS A 406 8.36 21.49 -10.46
N ASP A 407 9.50 21.92 -10.98
CA ASP A 407 10.60 21.04 -11.42
C ASP A 407 11.60 20.75 -10.30
N ASN A 408 11.55 21.49 -9.19
CA ASN A 408 12.45 21.31 -8.06
C ASN A 408 11.71 21.49 -6.71
N PRO A 409 10.85 20.53 -6.34
CA PRO A 409 9.98 20.66 -5.18
C PRO A 409 10.66 20.24 -3.87
N HIS A 410 11.13 21.22 -3.09
CA HIS A 410 11.89 20.97 -1.85
C HIS A 410 10.99 20.92 -0.61
N ILE A 411 10.73 19.72 -0.12
CA ILE A 411 10.02 19.52 1.15
C ILE A 411 11.00 19.08 2.25
N LEU A 412 10.84 19.66 3.44
CA LEU A 412 11.69 19.38 4.58
C LEU A 412 10.84 18.91 5.77
N LYS A 413 11.35 17.95 6.54
CA LYS A 413 10.80 17.62 7.86
C LYS A 413 11.15 18.75 8.83
N ILE A 414 10.19 19.16 9.65
CA ILE A 414 10.42 20.11 10.75
C ILE A 414 11.00 19.34 11.94
N SER A 415 12.16 19.74 12.47
CA SER A 415 12.71 19.12 13.68
C SER A 415 11.85 19.39 14.91
N ASN A 416 11.87 18.44 15.85
CA ASN A 416 11.25 18.57 17.17
C ASN A 416 9.77 18.98 17.12
N LEU A 417 9.06 18.54 16.08
CA LEU A 417 7.62 18.73 15.92
C LEU A 417 6.97 17.36 15.76
N ASP A 418 6.62 16.75 16.90
CA ASP A 418 5.98 15.43 17.00
C ASP A 418 4.53 15.62 17.48
N PRO A 419 3.54 15.55 16.57
CA PRO A 419 2.13 15.74 16.91
C PRO A 419 1.64 14.82 18.04
N SER A 420 2.01 13.53 17.98
CA SER A 420 1.53 12.55 18.95
C SER A 420 2.30 12.63 20.26
N GLY A 421 3.62 12.77 20.20
CA GLY A 421 4.49 12.87 21.35
C GLY A 421 4.19 14.13 22.17
N GLU A 422 4.20 15.30 21.53
CA GLU A 422 3.98 16.58 22.23
C GLU A 422 2.62 16.64 22.93
N ILE A 423 1.55 16.15 22.28
CA ILE A 423 0.23 16.13 22.92
C ILE A 423 0.21 15.12 24.08
N THR A 424 0.86 13.96 23.97
CA THR A 424 0.96 13.00 25.06
C THR A 424 1.64 13.64 26.28
N ASP A 425 2.81 14.26 26.08
CA ASP A 425 3.56 14.93 27.15
C ASP A 425 2.76 16.09 27.79
N LEU A 426 2.01 16.84 26.96
CA LEU A 426 1.15 17.92 27.43
C LEU A 426 -0.05 17.43 28.25
N LEU A 427 -0.60 16.26 27.92
CA LEU A 427 -1.68 15.66 28.69
C LEU A 427 -1.15 15.14 30.03
N GLU A 428 -0.02 14.42 30.02
CA GLU A 428 0.59 13.88 31.24
C GLU A 428 1.02 14.99 32.21
N SER A 429 1.67 16.05 31.70
CA SER A 429 2.05 17.21 32.52
C SER A 429 0.86 17.99 33.10
N ARG A 430 -0.35 17.80 32.56
CA ARG A 430 -1.61 18.35 33.07
C ARG A 430 -2.43 17.34 33.87
N GLY A 431 -1.84 16.19 34.22
CA GLY A 431 -2.47 15.17 35.08
C GLY A 431 -3.37 14.17 34.36
N PHE A 432 -3.39 14.14 33.03
CA PHE A 432 -4.18 13.18 32.24
C PHE A 432 -3.27 12.04 31.75
N ASN A 433 -3.17 10.96 32.54
CA ASN A 433 -2.25 9.85 32.27
C ASN A 433 -2.78 8.85 31.21
N SER A 434 -1.88 8.02 30.68
CA SER A 434 -2.19 7.02 29.64
C SER A 434 -3.19 5.94 30.05
N SER A 435 -3.35 5.64 31.35
CA SER A 435 -4.33 4.65 31.83
C SER A 435 -5.78 5.10 31.64
N LYS A 436 -6.00 6.41 31.46
CA LYS A 436 -7.30 7.04 31.16
C LYS A 436 -7.59 7.12 29.65
N MET A 437 -6.66 6.66 28.81
CA MET A 437 -6.78 6.71 27.35
C MET A 437 -7.20 5.33 26.83
N TYR A 438 -8.49 5.13 26.58
CA TYR A 438 -8.99 3.86 26.02
C TYR A 438 -8.86 3.83 24.49
N GLY A 439 -8.82 2.62 23.92
CA GLY A 439 -8.57 2.38 22.49
C GLY A 439 -7.14 1.95 22.17
N TYR A 440 -6.90 1.51 20.94
CA TYR A 440 -5.65 0.85 20.54
C TYR A 440 -4.48 1.80 20.27
N SER A 441 -4.73 3.11 20.09
CA SER A 441 -3.70 4.04 19.62
C SER A 441 -3.61 5.35 20.43
N HIS A 442 -4.33 5.47 21.55
CA HIS A 442 -4.27 6.63 22.46
C HIS A 442 -4.27 7.99 21.72
N VAL A 443 -3.34 8.91 22.00
CA VAL A 443 -3.23 10.21 21.33
C VAL A 443 -2.98 10.05 19.82
N LYS A 444 -2.13 9.11 19.41
CA LYS A 444 -1.85 8.84 17.99
C LYS A 444 -3.14 8.50 17.23
N GLY A 445 -4.03 7.77 17.87
CA GLY A 445 -5.37 7.45 17.35
C GLY A 445 -6.16 8.70 16.97
N THR A 446 -6.00 9.81 17.67
CA THR A 446 -6.68 11.07 17.33
C THR A 446 -6.19 11.73 16.04
N PHE A 447 -5.01 11.32 15.53
CA PHE A 447 -4.49 11.77 14.24
C PHE A 447 -4.68 10.72 13.15
N THR A 448 -4.62 9.42 13.47
CA THR A 448 -4.79 8.35 12.48
C THR A 448 -6.25 8.03 12.18
N ALA A 449 -7.19 8.35 13.08
CA ALA A 449 -8.61 7.99 12.99
C ALA A 449 -9.44 8.93 12.10
N TRP A 450 -9.13 9.03 10.80
CA TRP A 450 -9.98 9.74 9.84
C TRP A 450 -10.40 11.16 10.31
N VAL A 451 -9.47 11.89 10.93
CA VAL A 451 -9.70 13.21 11.55
C VAL A 451 -9.24 14.29 10.60
N GLY A 452 -10.09 15.28 10.32
CA GLY A 452 -9.67 16.48 9.59
C GLY A 452 -9.35 17.64 10.52
N GLN A 453 -9.22 18.81 9.92
CA GLN A 453 -8.73 20.00 10.60
C GLN A 453 -9.46 21.26 10.15
N ALA A 454 -9.51 22.25 11.04
CA ALA A 454 -9.90 23.62 10.70
C ALA A 454 -8.69 24.54 10.76
N PHE A 455 -8.33 25.15 9.63
CA PHE A 455 -7.23 26.11 9.57
C PHE A 455 -7.75 27.55 9.68
N ASP A 456 -7.38 28.22 10.76
CA ASP A 456 -7.60 29.66 10.92
C ASP A 456 -6.50 30.45 10.22
N ARG A 457 -6.81 30.93 9.02
CA ARG A 457 -5.87 31.70 8.18
C ARG A 457 -5.44 33.02 8.81
N HIS A 458 -6.21 33.59 9.74
CA HIS A 458 -5.87 34.87 10.37
C HIS A 458 -4.92 34.67 11.54
N SER A 459 -5.27 33.79 12.48
CA SER A 459 -4.42 33.50 13.64
C SER A 459 -3.25 32.55 13.34
N LYS A 460 -3.26 31.90 12.18
CA LYS A 460 -2.30 30.87 11.75
C LYS A 460 -2.29 29.67 12.69
N VAL A 461 -3.48 29.27 13.14
CA VAL A 461 -3.68 28.13 14.03
C VAL A 461 -4.47 27.05 13.31
N VAL A 462 -4.02 25.81 13.42
CA VAL A 462 -4.74 24.64 12.92
C VAL A 462 -5.35 23.90 14.09
N TYR A 463 -6.64 23.58 14.03
CA TYR A 463 -7.36 22.87 15.08
C TYR A 463 -7.69 21.43 14.65
N TYR A 464 -7.51 20.48 15.57
CA TYR A 464 -7.85 19.06 15.44
C TYR A 464 -8.82 18.70 16.57
N PRO A 465 -10.13 18.89 16.39
CA PRO A 465 -11.10 18.69 17.46
C PRO A 465 -11.65 17.26 17.49
N TRP A 466 -11.81 16.73 18.71
CA TRP A 466 -12.55 15.50 19.02
C TRP A 466 -12.12 14.27 18.23
N GLY A 467 -10.85 14.23 17.82
CA GLY A 467 -10.31 13.16 16.99
C GLY A 467 -10.30 11.81 17.70
N GLY A 468 -10.44 10.71 16.98
CA GLY A 468 -10.53 9.36 17.54
C GLY A 468 -11.79 8.65 17.06
N GLY A 469 -12.47 7.89 17.91
CA GLY A 469 -13.63 7.10 17.48
C GLY A 469 -13.25 5.69 17.03
N HIS A 470 -14.24 4.88 16.65
CA HIS A 470 -14.08 3.42 16.55
C HIS A 470 -13.31 2.89 17.77
N ALA A 471 -12.35 1.99 17.58
CA ALA A 471 -11.45 1.52 18.62
C ALA A 471 -10.11 2.28 18.63
N ASP A 472 -9.97 3.36 17.85
CA ASP A 472 -8.69 4.06 17.67
C ASP A 472 -8.27 4.82 18.95
N SER A 473 -9.19 5.63 19.49
CA SER A 473 -8.95 6.45 20.67
C SER A 473 -10.25 6.99 21.29
N SER A 474 -10.33 6.95 22.62
CA SER A 474 -11.40 7.59 23.41
C SER A 474 -11.15 9.08 23.69
N ILE A 475 -10.02 9.63 23.25
CA ILE A 475 -9.56 10.96 23.67
C ILE A 475 -10.30 12.05 22.88
N ASN A 476 -11.35 12.64 23.48
CA ASN A 476 -12.19 13.69 22.88
C ASN A 476 -11.65 15.12 23.08
N GLY A 477 -10.33 15.30 23.18
CA GLY A 477 -9.71 16.62 23.36
C GLY A 477 -9.74 17.48 22.09
N ILE A 478 -9.30 18.73 22.21
CA ILE A 478 -9.07 19.62 21.07
C ILE A 478 -7.59 19.99 21.05
N TRP A 479 -6.91 19.65 19.96
CA TRP A 479 -5.51 19.98 19.75
C TRP A 479 -5.38 21.19 18.83
N LYS A 480 -4.32 21.97 19.00
CA LYS A 480 -3.98 23.01 18.06
C LYS A 480 -2.50 23.04 17.73
N LEU A 481 -2.18 23.35 16.49
CA LEU A 481 -0.84 23.67 16.01
C LEU A 481 -0.76 25.18 15.76
N ASP A 482 0.07 25.88 16.54
CA ASP A 482 0.39 27.29 16.29
C ASP A 482 1.52 27.36 15.26
N LEU A 483 1.21 27.76 14.02
CA LEU A 483 2.20 27.82 12.94
C LEU A 483 3.23 28.94 13.15
N ASN A 484 2.93 29.97 13.94
CA ASN A 484 3.92 30.99 14.25
C ASN A 484 5.03 30.45 15.15
N LYS A 485 4.74 29.43 15.95
CA LYS A 485 5.68 28.82 16.90
C LYS A 485 6.17 27.44 16.47
N LEU A 486 5.44 26.80 15.54
CA LEU A 486 5.60 25.39 15.17
C LEU A 486 5.61 24.52 16.42
N LYS A 487 4.50 24.56 17.15
CA LYS A 487 4.33 23.87 18.42
C LYS A 487 2.88 23.42 18.61
N PHE A 488 2.70 22.20 19.09
CA PHE A 488 1.39 21.70 19.47
C PHE A 488 0.98 22.20 20.86
N ALA A 489 -0.33 22.36 21.06
CA ALA A 489 -0.92 22.72 22.33
C ALA A 489 -2.27 22.04 22.51
N VAL A 490 -2.63 21.81 23.78
CA VAL A 490 -3.97 21.37 24.17
C VAL A 490 -4.86 22.61 24.33
N GLU A 491 -5.81 22.75 23.40
CA GLU A 491 -6.84 23.81 23.41
C GLU A 491 -7.97 23.47 24.39
N SER A 492 -8.38 22.20 24.42
CA SER A 492 -9.28 21.69 25.45
C SER A 492 -8.86 20.30 25.90
N MET A 493 -8.87 20.09 27.21
CA MET A 493 -8.55 18.78 27.82
C MET A 493 -9.63 17.75 27.45
N PRO A 494 -9.24 16.47 27.27
CA PRO A 494 -10.20 15.39 27.19
C PRO A 494 -11.09 15.34 28.44
N SER A 495 -12.28 14.78 28.28
CA SER A 495 -13.16 14.43 29.38
C SER A 495 -12.49 13.39 30.28
N ASP A 496 -12.54 13.57 31.60
CA ASP A 496 -11.96 12.63 32.56
C ASP A 496 -12.94 11.46 32.78
N PRO A 497 -12.55 10.22 32.42
CA PRO A 497 -13.43 9.06 32.54
C PRO A 497 -13.80 8.68 33.98
N ASP A 498 -13.09 9.23 34.95
CA ASP A 498 -13.23 8.94 36.39
C ASP A 498 -13.68 10.18 37.18
N LEU A 499 -14.10 11.25 36.52
CA LEU A 499 -14.61 12.44 37.20
C LEU A 499 -15.86 12.09 38.02
N GLN A 500 -15.83 12.41 39.31
CA GLN A 500 -16.92 12.12 40.22
C GLN A 500 -18.23 12.76 39.74
N GLY A 501 -19.29 11.96 39.60
CA GLY A 501 -20.59 12.40 39.09
C GLY A 501 -20.68 12.53 37.57
N SER A 502 -19.62 12.17 36.84
CA SER A 502 -19.58 12.12 35.37
C SER A 502 -18.77 10.92 34.87
N GLU A 503 -18.71 9.86 35.67
CA GLU A 503 -17.93 8.66 35.39
C GLU A 503 -18.46 7.97 34.14
N TRP A 504 -17.54 7.53 33.28
CA TRP A 504 -17.93 6.77 32.10
C TRP A 504 -18.33 5.34 32.47
N SER A 505 -19.31 4.80 31.76
CA SER A 505 -19.69 3.40 31.90
C SER A 505 -18.54 2.46 31.52
N ASP A 506 -18.46 1.32 32.20
CA ASP A 506 -17.57 0.21 31.84
C ASP A 506 -17.75 -0.22 30.38
N LYS A 507 -18.98 -0.12 29.87
CA LYS A 507 -19.34 -0.50 28.51
C LYS A 507 -18.66 0.39 27.47
N TYR A 508 -18.67 1.70 27.72
CA TYR A 508 -17.97 2.68 26.88
C TYR A 508 -16.45 2.50 26.98
N LYS A 509 -15.91 2.27 28.19
CA LYS A 509 -14.47 2.02 28.42
C LYS A 509 -13.96 0.73 27.73
N LYS A 510 -14.76 -0.34 27.70
CA LYS A 510 -14.37 -1.69 27.23
C LYS A 510 -14.72 -1.99 25.76
N LEU A 511 -15.23 -1.02 24.99
CA LEU A 511 -15.73 -1.18 23.60
C LEU A 511 -16.91 -2.18 23.45
N GLY A 512 -17.55 -2.59 24.55
CA GLY A 512 -18.52 -3.68 24.61
C GLY A 512 -19.95 -3.28 24.27
N GLY A 513 -20.25 -3.01 22.99
CA GLY A 513 -21.63 -2.88 22.51
C GLY A 513 -21.75 -2.50 21.03
N ASN A 514 -20.98 -1.51 20.60
CA ASN A 514 -20.96 -1.00 19.21
C ASN A 514 -19.54 -0.89 18.60
N GLY A 515 -18.48 -1.33 19.30
CA GLY A 515 -17.10 -1.27 18.80
C GLY A 515 -16.56 0.13 18.52
N SER A 516 -17.17 1.18 19.09
CA SER A 516 -16.85 2.57 18.77
C SER A 516 -17.00 3.54 19.94
N PHE A 517 -16.06 4.48 20.07
CA PHE A 517 -16.16 5.63 20.98
C PHE A 517 -17.07 6.76 20.47
N THR A 518 -17.64 6.66 19.27
CA THR A 518 -18.41 7.75 18.60
C THR A 518 -19.76 8.09 19.21
N THR A 519 -20.26 7.23 20.08
CA THR A 519 -21.50 7.41 20.83
C THR A 519 -21.28 6.88 22.23
N TYR A 520 -21.73 7.62 23.24
CA TYR A 520 -21.69 7.15 24.61
C TYR A 520 -22.80 6.12 24.84
N MET A 521 -22.51 5.12 25.66
CA MET A 521 -23.51 4.13 26.07
C MET A 521 -23.48 4.05 27.59
N ASP A 522 -24.60 4.32 28.24
CA ASP A 522 -24.65 4.30 29.71
C ASP A 522 -24.71 2.87 30.28
N ARG A 523 -24.91 2.77 31.60
CA ARG A 523 -24.95 1.47 32.31
C ARG A 523 -26.15 0.61 31.93
N ASP A 524 -27.25 1.24 31.51
CA ASP A 524 -28.48 0.57 31.09
C ASP A 524 -28.46 0.24 29.58
N GLY A 525 -27.42 0.67 28.87
CA GLY A 525 -27.23 0.42 27.44
C GLY A 525 -27.88 1.46 26.54
N VAL A 526 -28.35 2.59 27.09
CA VAL A 526 -28.95 3.69 26.32
C VAL A 526 -27.85 4.49 25.62
N ILE A 527 -28.09 4.81 24.35
CA ILE A 527 -27.16 5.56 23.51
C ILE A 527 -27.36 7.06 23.72
N SER A 528 -26.26 7.78 23.99
CA SER A 528 -26.19 9.24 24.05
C SER A 528 -25.15 9.77 23.06
N TYR A 529 -25.40 10.99 22.57
CA TYR A 529 -24.48 11.74 21.69
C TYR A 529 -23.56 12.69 22.47
N VAL A 530 -23.66 12.69 23.80
CA VAL A 530 -22.75 13.41 24.70
C VAL A 530 -22.26 12.47 25.79
N LEU A 531 -21.05 12.73 26.28
CA LEU A 531 -20.51 12.10 27.47
C LEU A 531 -21.26 12.61 28.73
N PRO A 532 -21.09 11.95 29.89
CA PRO A 532 -21.76 12.35 31.12
C PRO A 532 -21.49 13.80 31.57
N ASP A 533 -20.34 14.36 31.19
CA ASP A 533 -19.97 15.76 31.46
C ASP A 533 -20.55 16.75 30.43
N GLY A 534 -21.44 16.29 29.53
CA GLY A 534 -22.08 17.07 28.48
C GLY A 534 -21.20 17.31 27.24
N ARG A 535 -19.96 16.81 27.21
CA ARG A 535 -19.03 17.05 26.10
C ARG A 535 -19.22 16.06 24.95
N PRO A 536 -18.76 16.40 23.73
CA PRO A 536 -18.79 15.47 22.60
C PRO A 536 -17.95 14.21 22.86
N PRO A 537 -18.37 13.02 22.41
CA PRO A 537 -17.51 11.84 22.36
C PRO A 537 -16.38 11.99 21.32
N SER A 538 -15.37 11.12 21.36
CA SER A 538 -14.34 11.08 20.31
C SER A 538 -14.91 10.51 19.00
N GLN A 539 -14.45 11.00 17.85
CA GLN A 539 -15.07 10.68 16.57
C GLN A 539 -14.16 10.90 15.37
N HIS A 540 -14.41 10.12 14.31
CA HIS A 540 -13.93 10.42 12.97
C HIS A 540 -14.65 11.67 12.48
N THR A 541 -13.91 12.73 12.21
CA THR A 541 -14.47 14.02 11.79
C THR A 541 -14.34 14.27 10.29
N TYR A 542 -13.47 13.53 9.59
CA TYR A 542 -13.20 13.69 8.17
C TYR A 542 -12.95 15.16 7.81
N GLY A 543 -13.30 15.61 6.60
CA GLY A 543 -13.26 17.03 6.26
C GLY A 543 -14.36 17.88 6.90
N GLY A 544 -15.18 17.31 7.78
CA GLY A 544 -16.38 17.91 8.37
C GLY A 544 -16.09 18.84 9.54
N VAL A 545 -14.98 19.58 9.50
CA VAL A 545 -14.52 20.47 10.58
C VAL A 545 -14.39 21.89 10.04
N ALA A 546 -14.94 22.88 10.73
CA ALA A 546 -14.78 24.29 10.36
C ALA A 546 -14.61 25.19 11.58
N LYS A 547 -13.91 26.32 11.37
CA LYS A 547 -13.85 27.43 12.31
C LYS A 547 -14.33 28.70 11.64
N VAL A 548 -15.26 29.41 12.26
CA VAL A 548 -15.79 30.70 11.81
C VAL A 548 -15.91 31.61 13.03
N GLY A 549 -15.24 32.76 12.98
CA GLY A 549 -15.09 33.61 14.17
C GLY A 549 -14.51 32.79 15.33
N ASP A 550 -15.19 32.81 16.47
CA ASP A 550 -14.78 32.08 17.68
C ASP A 550 -15.33 30.64 17.75
N ILE A 551 -16.15 30.21 16.79
CA ILE A 551 -16.80 28.90 16.83
C ILE A 551 -16.01 27.89 16.00
N LEU A 552 -15.58 26.82 16.66
CA LEU A 552 -15.04 25.60 16.07
C LEU A 552 -16.13 24.52 16.13
N PHE A 553 -16.46 23.87 15.02
CA PHE A 553 -17.49 22.85 15.03
C PHE A 553 -17.22 21.70 14.06
N THR A 554 -17.94 20.59 14.28
CA THR A 554 -17.98 19.44 13.37
C THR A 554 -19.38 19.15 12.86
N THR A 555 -19.46 18.46 11.72
CA THR A 555 -20.72 18.20 11.02
C THR A 555 -21.26 16.79 11.17
N ARG A 556 -20.53 15.87 11.80
CA ARG A 556 -20.93 14.46 11.92
C ARG A 556 -21.99 14.24 12.99
N ASN A 557 -23.08 13.53 12.66
CA ASN A 557 -24.23 13.19 13.52
C ASN A 557 -24.98 14.40 14.08
N ARG A 558 -24.30 15.20 14.89
CA ARG A 558 -24.77 16.43 15.52
C ARG A 558 -23.81 17.56 15.21
N LYS A 559 -24.25 18.78 15.48
CA LYS A 559 -23.37 19.94 15.48
C LYS A 559 -22.70 20.02 16.84
N TYR A 560 -21.52 19.42 16.94
CA TYR A 560 -20.65 19.65 18.09
C TYR A 560 -19.90 20.94 17.85
N ALA A 561 -20.15 21.95 18.69
CA ALA A 561 -19.53 23.26 18.62
C ALA A 561 -18.77 23.56 19.91
N TYR A 562 -17.69 24.30 19.77
CA TYR A 562 -16.85 24.78 20.84
C TYR A 562 -16.47 26.23 20.57
N ASN A 563 -16.74 27.10 21.53
CA ASN A 563 -16.33 28.48 21.46
C ASN A 563 -14.89 28.60 21.98
N VAL A 564 -13.93 28.90 21.10
CA VAL A 564 -12.51 28.96 21.46
C VAL A 564 -12.19 30.10 22.42
N LYS A 565 -13.11 31.07 22.61
CA LYS A 565 -12.95 32.19 23.54
C LYS A 565 -13.59 31.89 24.90
N THR A 566 -14.88 31.54 24.93
CA THR A 566 -15.60 31.26 26.18
C THR A 566 -15.32 29.88 26.76
N LYS A 567 -14.75 28.97 25.95
CA LYS A 567 -14.45 27.57 26.29
C LYS A 567 -15.69 26.70 26.50
N GLU A 568 -16.85 27.19 26.04
CA GLU A 568 -18.13 26.50 26.17
C GLU A 568 -18.37 25.52 25.02
N TYR A 569 -19.05 24.43 25.34
CA TYR A 569 -19.50 23.42 24.38
C TYR A 569 -20.99 23.60 24.11
N ASN A 570 -21.38 23.38 22.86
CA ASN A 570 -22.77 23.30 22.45
C ASN A 570 -22.98 22.11 21.52
N VAL A 571 -24.10 21.40 21.68
CA VAL A 571 -24.40 20.17 20.93
C VAL A 571 -25.84 20.19 20.44
N ASP A 572 -26.01 20.49 19.15
CA ASP A 572 -27.32 20.63 18.54
C ASP A 572 -27.61 19.54 17.50
N GLY A 573 -28.89 19.21 17.33
CA GLY A 573 -29.35 18.41 16.20
C GLY A 573 -29.34 19.23 14.90
N TRP A 574 -28.93 18.61 13.80
CA TRP A 574 -29.03 19.24 12.49
C TRP A 574 -30.49 19.35 12.05
N LYS A 575 -30.79 20.40 11.32
CA LYS A 575 -32.03 20.59 10.58
C LYS A 575 -31.71 20.75 9.10
N LYS A 576 -32.63 20.33 8.23
CA LYS A 576 -32.57 20.58 6.80
C LYS A 576 -33.91 21.18 6.38
N ASN A 577 -33.87 22.43 5.93
CA ASN A 577 -35.06 23.22 5.62
C ASN A 577 -36.09 23.17 6.77
N GLY A 578 -35.63 23.33 8.02
CA GLY A 578 -36.45 23.33 9.23
C GLY A 578 -36.81 21.96 9.82
N SER A 579 -36.59 20.86 9.10
CA SER A 579 -36.90 19.50 9.58
C SER A 579 -35.69 18.81 10.19
N LEU A 580 -35.87 17.95 11.20
CA LEU A 580 -34.77 17.17 11.79
C LEU A 580 -33.99 16.40 10.72
N PHE A 581 -32.67 16.44 10.81
CA PHE A 581 -31.78 15.86 9.83
C PHE A 581 -30.59 15.17 10.49
N GLN A 582 -30.20 14.02 9.96
CA GLN A 582 -29.01 13.31 10.41
C GLN A 582 -27.96 13.34 9.31
N THR A 583 -26.79 13.88 9.65
CA THR A 583 -25.66 14.01 8.75
C THR A 583 -24.81 12.74 8.69
N SER A 584 -24.27 12.46 7.50
CA SER A 584 -23.32 11.39 7.22
C SER A 584 -21.92 11.70 7.79
N ILE A 585 -21.13 10.65 7.97
CA ILE A 585 -19.72 10.73 8.36
C ILE A 585 -18.83 11.34 7.27
N GLN A 586 -19.23 11.29 5.99
CA GLN A 586 -18.42 11.71 4.83
C GLN A 586 -18.52 13.21 4.51
N ASN A 587 -19.04 14.02 5.43
CA ASN A 587 -19.24 15.44 5.21
C ASN A 587 -17.91 16.19 5.15
N VAL A 588 -17.87 17.25 4.34
CA VAL A 588 -16.72 18.15 4.21
C VAL A 588 -17.22 19.58 4.13
N VAL A 589 -16.61 20.49 4.88
CA VAL A 589 -17.07 21.88 4.93
C VAL A 589 -15.93 22.88 4.81
N PHE A 590 -16.25 24.04 4.23
CA PHE A 590 -15.33 25.15 3.99
C PHE A 590 -15.99 26.46 4.39
N PRO A 591 -15.37 27.25 5.28
CA PRO A 591 -15.87 28.56 5.65
C PRO A 591 -15.55 29.61 4.58
N TYR A 592 -16.49 30.53 4.36
CA TYR A 592 -16.29 31.76 3.59
C TYR A 592 -17.06 32.90 4.26
N LYS A 593 -16.32 33.88 4.80
CA LYS A 593 -16.87 34.93 5.67
C LYS A 593 -17.64 34.30 6.85
N ASN A 594 -18.91 34.64 7.02
CA ASN A 594 -19.78 34.08 8.06
C ASN A 594 -20.47 32.77 7.62
N LYS A 595 -20.46 32.43 6.33
CA LYS A 595 -21.12 31.25 5.78
C LYS A 595 -20.21 30.03 5.77
N VAL A 596 -20.81 28.86 5.66
CA VAL A 596 -20.11 27.59 5.49
C VAL A 596 -20.72 26.82 4.34
N PHE A 597 -19.89 26.31 3.43
CA PHE A 597 -20.31 25.57 2.24
C PHE A 597 -19.72 24.16 2.27
N GLY A 598 -20.40 23.22 1.63
CA GLY A 598 -19.82 21.92 1.36
C GLY A 598 -20.84 20.79 1.36
N ILE A 599 -20.38 19.61 1.77
CA ILE A 599 -21.17 18.39 1.82
C ILE A 599 -21.80 18.28 3.21
N LEU A 600 -23.12 18.47 3.30
CA LEU A 600 -23.91 18.38 4.54
C LEU A 600 -25.15 17.50 4.31
N LYS A 601 -24.92 16.20 4.09
CA LYS A 601 -25.95 15.29 3.59
C LYS A 601 -26.18 14.10 4.51
N SER A 602 -27.25 13.34 4.29
CA SER A 602 -27.49 12.07 4.97
C SER A 602 -26.73 10.93 4.30
N GLU A 603 -26.73 9.75 4.91
CA GLU A 603 -26.21 8.56 4.25
C GLU A 603 -26.93 8.32 2.91
N LEU A 604 -26.18 7.87 1.90
CA LEU A 604 -26.67 7.52 0.55
C LEU A 604 -27.22 8.65 -0.34
N GLN A 605 -27.21 9.92 0.11
CA GLN A 605 -27.55 11.05 -0.78
C GLN A 605 -26.45 11.28 -1.84
N TYR A 606 -26.83 11.23 -3.12
CA TYR A 606 -25.90 11.35 -4.27
C TYR A 606 -25.45 12.80 -4.52
N SER A 607 -26.38 13.75 -4.38
CA SER A 607 -26.14 15.18 -4.41
C SER A 607 -26.43 15.74 -3.02
N GLY A 608 -25.44 16.41 -2.45
CA GLY A 608 -25.53 16.94 -1.09
C GLY A 608 -24.67 18.18 -0.95
N TRP A 609 -24.79 19.11 -1.91
CA TRP A 609 -24.09 20.38 -1.87
C TRP A 609 -24.95 21.41 -1.16
N ASN A 610 -24.41 21.99 -0.10
CA ASN A 610 -25.20 22.69 0.90
C ASN A 610 -24.46 23.92 1.43
N LYS A 611 -25.21 24.77 2.12
CA LYS A 611 -24.66 25.85 2.92
C LYS A 611 -25.30 25.96 4.30
N LEU A 612 -24.57 26.59 5.20
CA LEU A 612 -25.07 27.19 6.44
C LEU A 612 -24.93 28.71 6.30
N GLU A 613 -26.01 29.44 6.58
CA GLU A 613 -26.01 30.92 6.53
C GLU A 613 -25.14 31.55 7.62
N SER A 614 -24.88 30.81 8.69
CA SER A 614 -23.91 31.17 9.72
C SER A 614 -23.32 29.92 10.37
N ALA A 615 -22.17 30.08 11.04
CA ALA A 615 -21.61 29.00 11.86
C ALA A 615 -22.40 28.70 13.13
N GLU A 616 -23.39 29.53 13.50
CA GLU A 616 -24.33 29.25 14.59
C GLU A 616 -25.57 28.50 14.09
N SER A 617 -25.88 28.58 12.79
CA SER A 617 -26.99 27.86 12.19
C SER A 617 -26.84 26.35 12.33
N THR A 618 -27.94 25.68 12.66
CA THR A 618 -28.11 24.23 12.54
C THR A 618 -28.96 23.87 11.32
N ASP A 619 -29.47 24.85 10.59
CA ASP A 619 -30.31 24.64 9.42
C ASP A 619 -29.46 24.60 8.15
N ILE A 620 -29.49 23.45 7.50
CA ILE A 620 -28.79 23.13 6.27
C ILE A 620 -29.68 23.55 5.11
N VAL A 621 -29.15 24.43 4.26
CA VAL A 621 -29.83 24.93 3.07
C VAL A 621 -29.27 24.23 1.84
N ASP A 622 -30.15 23.73 0.97
CA ASP A 622 -29.76 23.24 -0.36
C ASP A 622 -29.43 24.42 -1.28
N ILE A 623 -28.36 24.27 -2.06
CA ILE A 623 -27.96 25.22 -3.10
C ILE A 623 -27.78 24.49 -4.42
N ASP A 624 -27.46 25.23 -5.48
CA ASP A 624 -27.29 24.69 -6.82
C ASP A 624 -26.43 23.43 -6.82
N ALA A 625 -27.04 22.37 -7.38
CA ALA A 625 -26.43 21.06 -7.48
C ALA A 625 -25.14 21.16 -8.32
N PRO A 626 -24.14 20.33 -8.01
CA PRO A 626 -22.93 20.29 -8.82
C PRO A 626 -23.24 19.80 -10.25
N PRO A 627 -22.37 20.12 -11.23
CA PRO A 627 -22.56 19.67 -12.61
C PRO A 627 -22.62 18.15 -12.68
N ARG A 628 -23.44 17.63 -13.61
CA ARG A 628 -23.66 16.19 -13.79
C ARG A 628 -22.32 15.48 -14.01
N GLY A 629 -21.90 14.74 -13.00
CA GLY A 629 -20.66 13.96 -13.01
C GLY A 629 -19.84 14.14 -11.74
N ILE A 630 -20.02 15.27 -11.05
CA ILE A 630 -19.63 15.42 -9.65
C ILE A 630 -20.76 14.84 -8.79
N ASN A 631 -20.42 13.86 -7.94
CA ASN A 631 -21.34 13.26 -6.98
C ASN A 631 -20.60 13.05 -5.65
N PHE A 632 -21.35 12.95 -4.57
CA PHE A 632 -20.78 12.86 -3.23
C PHE A 632 -21.09 11.51 -2.56
N VAL A 633 -21.14 10.42 -3.31
CA VAL A 633 -21.28 9.08 -2.73
C VAL A 633 -19.89 8.52 -2.45
N GLY A 634 -19.46 8.50 -1.19
CA GLY A 634 -18.18 7.89 -0.81
C GLY A 634 -17.11 8.89 -0.35
N GLN A 635 -15.86 8.53 -0.64
CA GLN A 635 -14.69 9.33 -0.28
C GLN A 635 -14.28 10.14 -1.52
N HIS A 636 -14.17 11.46 -1.37
CA HIS A 636 -13.96 12.43 -2.46
C HIS A 636 -12.73 13.27 -2.20
N LEU A 637 -12.01 13.65 -3.26
CA LEU A 637 -11.06 14.75 -3.15
C LEU A 637 -11.78 16.08 -3.32
N ILE A 638 -11.92 16.78 -2.20
CA ILE A 638 -12.51 18.11 -2.15
C ILE A 638 -11.66 18.99 -1.23
N PHE A 639 -11.24 20.13 -1.74
CA PHE A 639 -10.36 21.03 -0.99
C PHE A 639 -10.55 22.48 -1.45
N GLN A 640 -10.21 23.41 -0.55
CA GLN A 640 -10.29 24.83 -0.83
C GLN A 640 -9.06 25.27 -1.63
N MET A 641 -9.26 25.71 -2.87
CA MET A 641 -8.19 26.23 -3.74
C MET A 641 -7.74 27.62 -3.31
N THR A 642 -8.71 28.50 -3.07
CA THR A 642 -8.53 29.90 -2.67
C THR A 642 -9.57 30.24 -1.63
N GLU A 643 -9.49 31.42 -1.02
CA GLU A 643 -10.48 31.84 -0.01
C GLU A 643 -11.94 31.68 -0.48
N SER A 644 -12.24 31.93 -1.77
CA SER A 644 -13.60 31.83 -2.32
C SER A 644 -13.85 30.61 -3.20
N LYS A 645 -12.86 29.74 -3.48
CA LYS A 645 -13.02 28.64 -4.45
C LYS A 645 -12.72 27.28 -3.85
N ILE A 646 -13.61 26.32 -4.11
CA ILE A 646 -13.48 24.92 -3.73
C ILE A 646 -13.36 24.09 -5.02
N MET A 647 -12.43 23.15 -5.07
CA MET A 647 -12.40 22.15 -6.14
C MET A 647 -12.97 20.84 -5.62
N ALA A 648 -13.88 20.25 -6.38
CA ALA A 648 -14.36 18.89 -6.18
C ALA A 648 -13.89 18.02 -7.35
N MET A 649 -13.28 16.88 -7.03
CA MET A 649 -12.72 15.94 -8.00
C MET A 649 -13.30 14.55 -7.73
N ASN A 650 -13.66 13.85 -8.80
CA ASN A 650 -14.37 12.58 -8.72
C ASN A 650 -14.08 11.67 -9.91
N PHE A 651 -14.41 10.40 -9.76
CA PHE A 651 -14.54 9.47 -10.87
C PHE A 651 -15.89 9.58 -11.56
N HIS A 652 -15.86 9.79 -12.88
CA HIS A 652 -17.05 9.85 -13.71
C HIS A 652 -17.36 8.48 -14.34
N LYS A 653 -18.25 7.72 -13.68
CA LYS A 653 -18.61 6.35 -14.08
C LYS A 653 -18.98 6.19 -15.57
N LYS A 654 -19.64 7.19 -16.18
CA LYS A 654 -20.08 7.11 -17.58
C LYS A 654 -18.93 7.28 -18.57
N SER A 655 -17.97 8.18 -18.31
CA SER A 655 -16.82 8.39 -19.21
C SER A 655 -15.61 7.53 -18.84
N GLY A 656 -15.62 6.88 -17.67
CA GLY A 656 -14.49 6.07 -17.21
C GLY A 656 -13.25 6.91 -16.88
N LYS A 657 -13.42 8.21 -16.63
CA LYS A 657 -12.33 9.17 -16.41
C LYS A 657 -12.49 9.89 -15.07
N ASN A 658 -11.38 10.44 -14.58
CA ASN A 658 -11.39 11.39 -13.46
C ASN A 658 -11.83 12.77 -13.97
N VAL A 659 -12.67 13.46 -13.20
CA VAL A 659 -13.23 14.78 -13.53
C VAL A 659 -13.08 15.73 -12.35
N TYR A 660 -13.11 17.03 -12.61
CA TYR A 660 -13.24 18.05 -11.58
C TYR A 660 -14.20 19.17 -11.98
N ALA A 661 -14.70 19.88 -10.98
CA ALA A 661 -15.38 21.17 -11.12
C ALA A 661 -15.00 22.09 -9.96
N VAL A 662 -15.13 23.39 -10.16
CA VAL A 662 -14.80 24.42 -9.18
C VAL A 662 -16.08 25.12 -8.75
N PHE A 663 -16.34 25.17 -7.45
CA PHE A 663 -17.40 25.98 -6.87
C PHE A 663 -16.85 27.32 -6.38
N ASP A 664 -17.50 28.41 -6.78
CA ASP A 664 -17.19 29.75 -6.28
C ASP A 664 -18.19 30.14 -5.19
N MET A 665 -17.72 30.20 -3.95
CA MET A 665 -18.52 30.55 -2.76
C MET A 665 -18.97 32.01 -2.76
N LYS A 666 -18.36 32.89 -3.56
CA LYS A 666 -18.76 34.29 -3.66
C LYS A 666 -20.02 34.44 -4.52
N THR A 667 -20.09 33.72 -5.63
CA THR A 667 -21.22 33.75 -6.56
C THR A 667 -22.21 32.61 -6.34
N GLU A 668 -21.89 31.68 -5.43
CA GLU A 668 -22.63 30.46 -5.14
C GLU A 668 -22.88 29.61 -6.41
N SER A 669 -21.87 29.52 -7.30
CA SER A 669 -22.01 28.89 -8.62
C SER A 669 -20.90 27.88 -8.94
N TRP A 670 -21.23 26.86 -9.73
CA TRP A 670 -20.27 25.87 -10.24
C TRP A 670 -19.70 26.26 -11.62
N SER A 671 -18.44 25.90 -11.85
CA SER A 671 -17.86 25.85 -13.20
C SER A 671 -18.36 24.66 -13.99
N ASP A 672 -18.05 24.65 -15.29
CA ASP A 672 -18.19 23.46 -16.12
C ASP A 672 -17.35 22.28 -15.58
N LEU A 673 -17.79 21.07 -15.92
CA LEU A 673 -17.10 19.83 -15.63
C LEU A 673 -15.90 19.66 -16.56
N VAL A 674 -14.73 19.36 -16.00
CA VAL A 674 -13.49 19.16 -16.76
C VAL A 674 -13.01 17.72 -16.58
N GLU A 675 -12.71 17.03 -17.69
CA GLU A 675 -12.06 15.72 -17.66
C GLU A 675 -10.55 15.84 -17.44
N THR A 676 -9.97 14.84 -16.78
CA THR A 676 -8.54 14.73 -16.54
C THR A 676 -7.98 13.43 -17.08
N TYR A 677 -6.67 13.42 -17.35
CA TYR A 677 -5.97 12.34 -18.04
C TYR A 677 -4.70 11.92 -17.29
N GLY A 678 -4.13 10.77 -17.62
CA GLY A 678 -2.82 10.34 -17.10
C GLY A 678 -2.85 9.57 -15.77
N LEU A 679 -4.04 9.27 -15.25
CA LEU A 679 -4.22 8.37 -14.11
C LEU A 679 -5.34 7.35 -14.39
N PRO A 680 -5.18 6.10 -13.93
CA PRO A 680 -6.29 5.14 -13.91
C PRO A 680 -7.47 5.72 -13.14
N ALA A 681 -8.66 5.38 -13.60
CA ALA A 681 -9.89 5.88 -13.02
C ALA A 681 -10.31 4.93 -11.88
N HIS A 682 -10.31 5.44 -10.65
CA HIS A 682 -10.60 4.63 -9.45
C HIS A 682 -12.02 4.86 -8.93
N ASN A 683 -12.58 3.89 -8.20
CA ASN A 683 -13.97 4.01 -7.77
C ASN A 683 -14.16 5.05 -6.65
N TYR A 684 -15.37 5.60 -6.56
CA TYR A 684 -15.77 6.63 -5.59
C TYR A 684 -15.77 6.14 -4.12
N THR A 685 -15.59 4.84 -3.87
CA THR A 685 -15.60 4.26 -2.51
C THR A 685 -14.25 4.32 -1.80
N GLN A 686 -13.21 4.89 -2.44
CA GLN A 686 -11.81 4.69 -2.01
C GLN A 686 -10.99 5.96 -1.75
N GLU A 687 -11.45 7.18 -2.06
CA GLU A 687 -10.56 8.35 -2.16
C GLU A 687 -10.57 9.34 -0.97
N MET A 688 -9.70 9.16 0.03
CA MET A 688 -9.43 10.19 1.05
C MET A 688 -8.04 10.79 0.96
N GLN A 689 -7.94 11.90 0.24
CA GLN A 689 -6.67 12.35 -0.30
C GLN A 689 -6.29 13.74 0.20
N ALA A 690 -4.99 13.98 0.30
CA ALA A 690 -4.48 15.33 0.41
C ALA A 690 -4.54 16.00 -0.96
N GLY A 691 -5.11 17.19 -1.05
CA GLY A 691 -5.11 18.01 -2.27
C GLY A 691 -4.75 19.44 -1.95
N VAL A 692 -3.79 19.99 -2.69
CA VAL A 692 -3.32 21.36 -2.51
C VAL A 692 -3.20 22.04 -3.86
N TYR A 693 -3.89 23.18 -4.02
CA TYR A 693 -3.73 24.03 -5.20
C TYR A 693 -2.50 24.91 -5.05
N ILE A 694 -1.61 24.88 -6.04
CA ILE A 694 -0.39 25.70 -6.11
C ILE A 694 -0.53 26.64 -7.32
N PRO A 695 -0.91 27.92 -7.10
CA PRO A 695 -1.19 28.84 -8.19
C PRO A 695 0.03 29.15 -9.08
N SER A 696 1.23 29.16 -8.51
CA SER A 696 2.48 29.51 -9.21
C SER A 696 2.99 28.40 -10.13
N TRP A 697 2.45 27.18 -10.05
CA TRP A 697 2.92 26.05 -10.85
C TRP A 697 2.05 25.89 -12.10
N GLY A 698 2.42 26.58 -13.18
CA GLY A 698 1.71 26.53 -14.46
C GLY A 698 0.74 27.71 -14.67
N THR A 699 0.27 27.92 -15.90
CA THR A 699 -0.49 29.13 -16.27
C THR A 699 -1.88 29.22 -15.63
N LYS A 700 -2.46 28.08 -15.24
CA LYS A 700 -3.71 28.01 -14.44
C LYS A 700 -3.46 27.49 -13.02
N GLY A 701 -2.19 27.34 -12.63
CA GLY A 701 -1.75 26.61 -11.45
C GLY A 701 -1.88 25.09 -11.60
N SER A 702 -1.46 24.38 -10.55
CA SER A 702 -1.49 22.92 -10.49
C SER A 702 -2.08 22.44 -9.17
N VAL A 703 -2.58 21.21 -9.14
CA VAL A 703 -3.06 20.54 -7.93
C VAL A 703 -2.14 19.39 -7.59
N LEU A 704 -1.52 19.49 -6.42
CA LEU A 704 -0.71 18.44 -5.83
C LEU A 704 -1.63 17.51 -5.02
N ARG A 705 -1.62 16.21 -5.35
CA ARG A 705 -2.54 15.20 -4.84
C ARG A 705 -1.79 14.00 -4.27
N GLU A 706 -2.13 13.54 -3.08
CA GLU A 706 -1.64 12.28 -2.50
C GLU A 706 -2.76 11.24 -2.47
N PHE A 707 -2.45 10.00 -2.82
CA PHE A 707 -3.40 8.89 -2.71
C PHE A 707 -3.29 8.20 -1.35
N SER A 708 -4.41 7.65 -0.85
CA SER A 708 -4.50 7.03 0.47
C SER A 708 -4.84 5.53 0.46
N TYR A 709 -4.97 4.95 -0.72
CA TYR A 709 -5.47 3.59 -0.93
C TYR A 709 -4.75 2.89 -2.08
N GLY A 710 -4.87 1.56 -2.13
CA GLY A 710 -4.29 0.74 -3.19
C GLY A 710 -2.76 0.90 -3.30
N SER A 711 -2.24 0.73 -4.51
CA SER A 711 -0.82 0.99 -4.82
C SER A 711 -0.39 2.43 -4.70
N LEU A 712 -1.31 3.34 -4.96
CA LEU A 712 -0.99 4.75 -5.05
C LEU A 712 -0.83 5.34 -3.65
N ARG A 713 -1.17 4.61 -2.58
CA ARG A 713 -1.04 5.09 -1.20
C ARG A 713 0.36 5.68 -0.95
N GLY A 714 0.41 6.95 -0.54
CA GLY A 714 1.66 7.68 -0.27
C GLY A 714 2.33 8.29 -1.50
N GLN A 715 1.84 7.96 -2.70
CA GLN A 715 2.35 8.54 -3.94
C GLN A 715 1.70 9.88 -4.20
N TRP A 716 2.51 10.82 -4.66
CA TRP A 716 2.09 12.15 -5.03
C TRP A 716 1.97 12.27 -6.54
N TYR A 717 0.95 12.99 -6.98
CA TYR A 717 0.70 13.31 -8.37
C TYR A 717 0.42 14.80 -8.52
N LEU A 718 0.83 15.35 -9.64
CA LEU A 718 0.57 16.73 -10.00
C LEU A 718 -0.43 16.75 -11.16
N LEU A 719 -1.57 17.39 -10.95
CA LEU A 719 -2.50 17.75 -12.01
C LEU A 719 -2.20 19.17 -12.50
N ASP A 720 -1.80 19.30 -13.75
CA ASP A 720 -1.67 20.61 -14.39
C ASP A 720 -3.06 21.09 -14.84
N LEU A 721 -3.56 22.21 -14.31
CA LEU A 721 -4.92 22.69 -14.62
C LEU A 721 -5.03 23.32 -16.01
N ALA A 722 -3.91 23.61 -16.68
CA ALA A 722 -3.94 24.10 -18.05
C ALA A 722 -4.18 22.96 -19.05
N THR A 723 -3.58 21.78 -18.80
CA THR A 723 -3.67 20.62 -19.70
C THR A 723 -4.60 19.51 -19.19
N SER A 724 -5.04 19.59 -17.95
CA SER A 724 -5.79 18.55 -17.24
C SER A 724 -5.06 17.19 -17.18
N GLN A 725 -3.73 17.20 -17.26
CA GLN A 725 -2.91 15.99 -17.25
C GLN A 725 -2.29 15.77 -15.87
N TYR A 726 -2.42 14.55 -15.37
CA TYR A 726 -1.69 14.06 -14.22
C TYR A 726 -0.30 13.58 -14.61
N THR A 727 0.67 13.90 -13.76
CA THR A 727 2.03 13.35 -13.81
C THR A 727 2.44 12.86 -12.43
N PRO A 728 3.14 11.72 -12.31
CA PRO A 728 3.79 11.34 -11.06
C PRO A 728 4.65 12.49 -10.53
N PHE A 729 4.63 12.69 -9.22
CA PHE A 729 5.32 13.78 -8.56
C PHE A 729 6.16 13.24 -7.40
N SER A 730 7.35 13.80 -7.22
CA SER A 730 8.25 13.39 -6.15
C SER A 730 8.96 14.61 -5.60
N PHE A 731 9.09 14.64 -4.28
CA PHE A 731 9.79 15.73 -3.61
C PHE A 731 11.31 15.51 -3.58
N THR A 732 12.04 16.61 -3.45
CA THR A 732 13.45 16.67 -3.07
C THR A 732 13.57 17.18 -1.62
N GLY A 733 14.73 16.99 -0.98
CA GLY A 733 15.01 17.44 0.40
C GLY A 733 14.80 16.38 1.49
N TYR A 734 13.59 15.84 1.65
CA TYR A 734 13.28 14.80 2.63
C TYR A 734 12.30 13.75 2.06
N GLU A 735 12.43 12.50 2.50
CA GLU A 735 11.50 11.44 2.13
C GLU A 735 10.19 11.61 2.89
N VAL A 736 9.15 12.04 2.18
CA VAL A 736 7.81 12.25 2.75
C VAL A 736 7.18 10.90 3.05
N GLN A 737 6.89 10.67 4.33
CA GLN A 737 6.16 9.49 4.76
C GLN A 737 4.66 9.68 4.57
N ALA A 738 3.97 8.62 4.15
CA ALA A 738 2.54 8.64 4.00
C ALA A 738 1.82 8.63 5.36
N GLY A 739 0.88 9.55 5.56
CA GLY A 739 -0.05 9.51 6.68
C GLY A 739 -1.07 8.38 6.57
N THR A 740 -1.68 7.99 7.68
CA THR A 740 -2.90 7.17 7.68
C THR A 740 -4.10 8.09 7.48
N PHE A 741 -4.90 7.83 6.43
CA PHE A 741 -6.16 8.50 6.12
C PHE A 741 -6.05 10.04 6.10
N VAL A 742 -5.51 10.58 5.00
CA VAL A 742 -5.00 11.96 4.85
C VAL A 742 -6.07 13.01 4.45
N GLY A 743 -7.26 12.98 5.05
CA GLY A 743 -8.28 14.01 4.78
C GLY A 743 -7.87 15.40 5.29
N ASN A 744 -7.67 16.37 4.40
CA ASN A 744 -7.37 17.78 4.71
C ASN A 744 -6.12 18.05 5.56
N LYS A 745 -5.16 17.12 5.63
CA LYS A 745 -3.91 17.26 6.41
C LYS A 745 -2.76 17.92 5.65
N ALA A 746 -3.01 18.35 4.42
CA ALA A 746 -2.12 19.19 3.64
C ALA A 746 -2.82 20.52 3.32
N PHE A 747 -2.13 21.63 3.50
CA PHE A 747 -2.71 22.97 3.29
C PHE A 747 -1.62 24.02 3.07
N ILE A 748 -2.01 25.16 2.47
CA ILE A 748 -1.13 26.31 2.28
C ILE A 748 -1.44 27.39 3.31
N ALA A 749 -0.37 27.98 3.86
CA ALA A 749 -0.43 29.15 4.72
C ALA A 749 0.56 30.22 4.25
N ASP A 750 0.12 31.48 4.25
CA ASP A 750 1.03 32.63 4.26
C ASP A 750 1.55 32.80 5.69
N ILE A 751 2.85 32.62 5.90
CA ILE A 751 3.50 32.61 7.22
C ILE A 751 4.90 33.20 7.12
N GLY A 752 5.31 34.04 8.08
CA GLY A 752 6.69 34.55 8.11
C GLY A 752 7.13 35.36 6.86
N GLY A 753 6.19 35.87 6.06
CA GLY A 753 6.49 36.54 4.80
C GLY A 753 6.75 35.61 3.61
N ILE A 754 6.47 34.31 3.75
CA ILE A 754 6.50 33.33 2.67
C ILE A 754 5.12 32.67 2.52
N LYS A 755 4.93 31.97 1.40
CA LYS A 755 3.85 31.00 1.23
C LYS A 755 4.42 29.60 1.44
N ALA A 756 3.78 28.79 2.27
CA ALA A 756 4.27 27.45 2.58
C ALA A 756 3.14 26.42 2.55
N LEU A 757 3.41 25.26 1.96
CA LEU A 757 2.62 24.05 2.16
C LEU A 757 3.10 23.36 3.44
N PHE A 758 2.13 22.97 4.25
CA PHE A 758 2.33 22.09 5.40
C PHE A 758 1.65 20.75 5.11
N TYR A 759 2.31 19.67 5.52
CA TYR A 759 1.76 18.32 5.44
C TYR A 759 2.00 17.58 6.76
N LEU A 760 0.91 17.11 7.37
CA LEU A 760 0.92 16.35 8.62
C LEU A 760 0.79 14.85 8.30
N ALA A 761 1.82 14.07 8.61
CA ALA A 761 1.83 12.62 8.44
C ALA A 761 1.92 11.91 9.78
N VAL A 762 0.83 11.24 10.17
CA VAL A 762 0.81 10.36 11.35
C VAL A 762 0.31 8.97 10.94
N ASN A 763 1.07 7.94 11.30
CA ASN A 763 0.73 6.52 11.10
C ASN A 763 1.31 5.67 12.25
N SER A 764 1.28 4.34 12.18
CA SER A 764 1.78 3.48 13.26
C SER A 764 3.26 3.71 13.61
N LYS A 765 4.10 4.10 12.65
CA LYS A 765 5.55 4.32 12.81
C LYS A 765 5.97 5.80 12.74
N VAL A 766 5.12 6.68 12.22
CA VAL A 766 5.46 8.06 11.88
C VAL A 766 4.57 9.04 12.64
N SER A 767 5.15 10.13 13.13
CA SER A 767 4.44 11.33 13.57
C SER A 767 5.29 12.54 13.22
N GLU A 768 5.07 13.09 12.03
CA GLU A 768 5.93 14.11 11.43
C GLU A 768 5.10 15.22 10.80
N VAL A 769 5.69 16.42 10.78
CA VAL A 769 5.17 17.56 10.03
C VAL A 769 6.23 18.01 9.04
N TYR A 770 5.79 18.19 7.79
CA TYR A 770 6.62 18.65 6.69
C TYR A 770 6.25 20.07 6.28
N VAL A 771 7.23 20.79 5.74
CA VAL A 771 7.07 22.13 5.18
C VAL A 771 7.75 22.24 3.82
N MET A 772 7.08 22.91 2.88
CA MET A 772 7.61 23.26 1.58
C MET A 772 7.30 24.73 1.31
N ARG A 773 8.34 25.56 1.11
CA ARG A 773 8.15 26.95 0.70
C ARG A 773 7.81 27.01 -0.79
N ILE A 774 6.78 27.74 -1.15
CA ILE A 774 6.28 27.90 -2.51
C ILE A 774 6.57 29.33 -2.97
N GLU A 775 6.82 29.50 -4.28
CA GLU A 775 6.95 30.80 -4.97
C GLU A 775 5.72 31.69 -4.81
#